data_AF-A0A2G6EN55-F1
#
_entry.id   AF-A0A2G6EN55-F1
#
_cell.length_a   1.000
_cell.length_b   1.000
_cell.length_c   1.000
_cell.angle_alpha   90.00
_cell.angle_beta   90.00
_cell.angle_gamma   90.00
#
_symmetry.space_group_name_H-M   'P 1'
#
loop_
_entity.id
_entity.type
_entity.pdbx_description
1 polymer ?
#
loop_
_entity_poly.entity_id
_entity_poly.type
_entity_poly.pdbx_seq_one_letter_code
_entity_poly.pdbx_strand_id
1 'polypeptide(L)'
;MSESDIETRFLAGGMMPADTEIGAAFGEHVVARSYGGAALGDRLVVNLSADRLGPADDLAMSFVGLEPVDESGVLAVRGRRVLGFAAWASINHPKDAGVAFSLVKKLKTIERGIRSKPMRAWKGIQQLEKELAEQYSHFLPSYWEEVARIYKRIGNTKYASTAFNRSLETERAHGLPVDRERRRDTVIEFALAGCISVKALSDYGRDLSKQFSPEEAFDTYREIMLRRTLGGLPPTKGGINDLKRLARAAGRKPDDEVDAVLRTLLPAPSMSRVRRQFWLATSRRLARLASSDDTVAAWLVALIPFGSHDEYEGSIEEWLDWLGQWKALRVLSLSSDEWPGDVVLPGGLSGWFARLIRDVAVPPPALFDLLEAAAPRLIEEGVPLDLWPEGHISADVDLVEACLDLGIPLGEIHPSAELSFSGWCLGERDHPRRHATLDHLFAHSSLRRHLYRNAGRLFGRGRGKTMLQAQPGREPETFEIAAVDNANAMTLARDYLHHLIDRLHSGALGDYEKACHRLQEFDLVWANSHFGDLLESLHDIDTAAVLQRTLQGGVLEEYHAEPLTWQQADVAGDPMVRPSVSGPLRLLSPFPSIVAMQGLRLVQYSANEEQVLGDWPATAPRALGAIPLPDDTLVLFGLDRYLNRIVATWLSAPDKQIPVKRGIYHNCESPMLTVGTGVFQGEKTLYPGDGTISDVRQFLADGEQVWRVPSGYMSLYGGDKDLLDGSVQLELVDTDSGRTIGEGIPPWFEEQLPDDATILWRHCQWLPVPGLEQSALGLVDGTVGWRVIREADDSFSIRGIDGRSYRFAAADFPFEWRTPVPEMMFEQPAGDGFWVIADLYDVVESCGGLCIDSLRRTRAGGAEFLPYDFPYGDDRHFLRVLSETSSAKLRRIDADAAAALLEKARAVRQEALQDAGHWREGQAMDALQSLVRRLLPEAPDSLVHGVVRVAHTLAVFEDRLVRAVGTPQQNAS
;
A
#
# COMPACT_ATOMS: atom_id res chain seq x y z
N MET A 1 -36.10 -25.96 34.98
CA MET A 1 -35.08 -25.04 34.44
C MET A 1 -35.00 -23.85 35.38
N SER A 2 -33.81 -23.26 35.58
CA SER A 2 -33.73 -22.01 36.32
C SER A 2 -34.34 -20.86 35.50
N GLU A 3 -34.80 -19.79 36.14
CA GLU A 3 -35.33 -18.59 35.46
C GLU A 3 -34.29 -17.98 34.50
N SER A 4 -33.01 -18.01 34.90
CA SER A 4 -31.86 -17.58 34.08
C SER A 4 -31.66 -18.43 32.82
N ASP A 5 -31.89 -19.76 32.88
CA ASP A 5 -31.81 -20.63 31.69
C ASP A 5 -32.96 -20.37 30.71
N ILE A 6 -34.15 -20.05 31.23
CA ILE A 6 -35.34 -19.69 30.44
C ILE A 6 -35.08 -18.38 29.69
N GLU A 7 -34.59 -17.35 30.41
CA GLU A 7 -34.23 -16.05 29.83
C GLU A 7 -33.16 -16.17 28.74
N THR A 8 -32.10 -16.94 28.99
CA THR A 8 -31.01 -17.15 28.02
C THR A 8 -31.52 -17.78 26.73
N ARG A 9 -32.41 -18.78 26.83
CA ARG A 9 -32.99 -19.42 25.64
C ARG A 9 -34.00 -18.52 24.92
N PHE A 10 -34.73 -17.65 25.63
CA PHE A 10 -35.58 -16.64 25.01
C PHE A 10 -34.76 -15.60 24.23
N LEU A 11 -33.62 -15.15 24.78
CA LEU A 11 -32.69 -14.25 24.08
C LEU A 11 -32.12 -14.89 22.80
N ALA A 12 -31.96 -16.22 22.78
CA ALA A 12 -31.59 -16.99 21.59
C ALA A 12 -32.76 -17.28 20.62
N GLY A 13 -33.99 -16.84 20.92
CA GLY A 13 -35.17 -17.04 20.08
C GLY A 13 -35.86 -18.40 20.22
N GLY A 14 -35.53 -19.17 21.27
CA GLY A 14 -36.12 -20.48 21.55
C GLY A 14 -37.58 -20.43 22.01
N MET A 15 -38.30 -21.52 21.78
CA MET A 15 -39.65 -21.79 22.31
C MET A 15 -39.58 -22.86 23.40
N MET A 16 -40.40 -22.70 24.44
CA MET A 16 -40.51 -23.59 25.61
C MET A 16 -41.83 -24.37 25.55
N PRO A 17 -41.91 -25.52 26.26
CA PRO A 17 -43.16 -26.27 26.44
C PRO A 17 -44.32 -25.39 26.92
N ALA A 18 -45.54 -25.69 26.47
CA ALA A 18 -46.76 -24.91 26.73
C ALA A 18 -47.14 -24.79 28.22
N ASP A 19 -46.64 -25.69 29.07
CA ASP A 19 -46.84 -25.75 30.52
C ASP A 19 -45.75 -25.03 31.33
N THR A 20 -44.82 -24.32 30.67
CA THR A 20 -43.77 -23.55 31.34
C THR A 20 -44.37 -22.37 32.11
N GLU A 21 -44.18 -22.32 33.43
CA GLU A 21 -44.54 -21.14 34.24
C GLU A 21 -43.62 -19.96 33.93
N ILE A 22 -44.22 -18.80 33.66
CA ILE A 22 -43.54 -17.56 33.26
C ILE A 22 -44.23 -16.38 33.91
N GLY A 23 -43.45 -15.41 34.39
CA GLY A 23 -43.97 -14.09 34.71
C GLY A 23 -44.51 -13.41 33.45
N ALA A 24 -45.70 -12.81 33.52
CA ALA A 24 -46.36 -12.14 32.38
C ALA A 24 -45.52 -11.00 31.75
N ALA A 25 -44.47 -10.53 32.44
CA ALA A 25 -43.53 -9.55 31.92
C ALA A 25 -42.50 -10.12 30.92
N PHE A 26 -42.18 -11.42 31.00
CA PHE A 26 -41.02 -12.01 30.32
C PHE A 26 -41.39 -12.97 29.18
N GLY A 27 -42.49 -13.70 29.30
CA GLY A 27 -42.92 -14.68 28.30
C GLY A 27 -44.33 -14.43 27.76
N GLU A 28 -44.60 -14.94 26.57
CA GLU A 28 -45.91 -14.91 25.93
C GLU A 28 -46.27 -16.28 25.34
N HIS A 29 -47.55 -16.63 25.39
CA HIS A 29 -48.08 -17.88 24.85
C HIS A 29 -48.14 -17.80 23.33
N VAL A 30 -47.84 -18.90 22.65
CA VAL A 30 -47.94 -19.05 21.19
C VAL A 30 -49.13 -19.93 20.86
N VAL A 31 -49.99 -19.47 19.96
CA VAL A 31 -51.16 -20.19 19.45
C VAL A 31 -51.12 -20.23 17.91
N ALA A 32 -51.81 -21.20 17.32
CA ALA A 32 -52.06 -21.25 15.88
C ALA A 32 -53.45 -20.70 15.58
N ARG A 33 -53.54 -19.71 14.69
CA ARG A 33 -54.80 -19.17 14.16
C ARG A 33 -54.94 -19.50 12.69
N SER A 34 -56.07 -20.08 12.31
CA SER A 34 -56.37 -20.49 10.95
C SER A 34 -57.30 -19.50 10.28
N TYR A 35 -56.98 -19.13 9.04
CA TYR A 35 -57.73 -18.16 8.24
C TYR A 35 -58.13 -18.77 6.89
N GLY A 36 -59.37 -18.55 6.47
CA GLY A 36 -59.94 -19.00 5.21
C GLY A 36 -60.50 -17.83 4.40
N GLY A 37 -61.04 -18.10 3.22
CA GLY A 37 -61.70 -17.07 2.42
C GLY A 37 -61.84 -17.45 0.95
N ALA A 38 -62.70 -16.72 0.23
CA ALA A 38 -63.02 -17.01 -1.16
C ALA A 38 -61.78 -17.05 -2.08
N ALA A 39 -60.75 -16.26 -1.77
CA ALA A 39 -59.50 -16.23 -2.52
C ALA A 39 -58.61 -17.49 -2.33
N LEU A 40 -58.84 -18.28 -1.27
CA LEU A 40 -58.02 -19.46 -0.96
C LEU A 40 -58.68 -20.79 -1.37
N GLY A 41 -60.00 -20.81 -1.58
CA GLY A 41 -60.77 -22.04 -1.78
C GLY A 41 -60.79 -22.87 -0.48
N ASP A 42 -60.60 -24.18 -0.58
CA ASP A 42 -60.57 -25.10 0.58
C ASP A 42 -59.28 -25.03 1.42
N ARG A 43 -58.37 -24.10 1.11
CA ARG A 43 -57.07 -23.98 1.78
C ARG A 43 -57.13 -23.01 2.94
N LEU A 44 -56.42 -23.34 4.02
CA LEU A 44 -56.25 -22.49 5.20
C LEU A 44 -54.85 -21.89 5.25
N VAL A 45 -54.75 -20.65 5.73
CA VAL A 45 -53.49 -20.04 6.17
C VAL A 45 -53.42 -20.16 7.68
N VAL A 46 -52.38 -20.80 8.20
CA VAL A 46 -52.15 -20.94 9.65
C VAL A 46 -51.04 -19.99 10.07
N ASN A 47 -51.35 -19.08 10.99
CA ASN A 47 -50.39 -18.15 11.58
C ASN A 47 -50.04 -18.58 13.01
N LEU A 48 -48.74 -18.75 13.29
CA LEU A 48 -48.23 -19.00 14.64
C LEU A 48 -47.82 -17.67 15.27
N SER A 49 -48.65 -17.16 16.17
CA SER A 49 -48.44 -15.84 16.77
C SER A 49 -48.61 -15.86 18.28
N ALA A 50 -48.19 -14.77 18.92
CA ALA A 50 -48.42 -14.61 20.35
C ALA A 50 -49.92 -14.47 20.59
N ASP A 51 -50.44 -15.11 21.63
CA ASP A 51 -51.88 -15.13 21.91
C ASP A 51 -52.48 -13.71 21.96
N ARG A 52 -51.81 -12.79 22.68
CA ARG A 52 -52.17 -11.37 22.76
C ARG A 52 -52.28 -10.62 21.42
N LEU A 53 -51.73 -11.16 20.33
CA LEU A 53 -51.78 -10.57 19.00
C LEU A 53 -53.02 -10.97 18.20
N GLY A 54 -53.85 -11.90 18.69
CA GLY A 54 -55.01 -12.43 17.96
C GLY A 54 -55.88 -11.36 17.30
N PRO A 55 -56.37 -10.35 18.04
CA PRO A 55 -57.18 -9.28 17.45
C PRO A 55 -56.47 -8.49 16.35
N ALA A 56 -55.14 -8.33 16.44
CA ALA A 56 -54.34 -7.66 15.42
C ALA A 56 -54.14 -8.53 14.18
N ASP A 57 -53.92 -9.83 14.36
CA ASP A 57 -53.80 -10.78 13.26
C ASP A 57 -55.12 -10.91 12.49
N ASP A 58 -56.26 -10.93 13.20
CA ASP A 58 -57.59 -10.98 12.59
C ASP A 58 -57.87 -9.74 11.72
N LEU A 59 -57.55 -8.54 12.23
CA LEU A 59 -57.66 -7.30 11.46
C LEU A 59 -56.73 -7.30 10.24
N ALA A 60 -55.51 -7.83 10.37
CA ALA A 60 -54.56 -7.92 9.27
C ALA A 60 -55.01 -8.91 8.18
N MET A 61 -55.56 -10.06 8.58
CA MET A 61 -56.08 -11.08 7.66
C MET A 61 -57.37 -10.61 6.97
N SER A 62 -58.26 -9.93 7.70
CA SER A 62 -59.45 -9.31 7.12
C SER A 62 -59.09 -8.24 6.06
N PHE A 63 -58.04 -7.45 6.29
CA PHE A 63 -57.57 -6.46 5.31
C PHE A 63 -57.12 -7.07 3.98
N VAL A 64 -56.68 -8.33 3.97
CA VAL A 64 -56.33 -9.07 2.73
C VAL A 64 -57.46 -9.96 2.22
N GLY A 65 -58.66 -9.88 2.81
CA GLY A 65 -59.86 -10.61 2.40
C GLY A 65 -59.96 -12.03 2.96
N LEU A 66 -59.31 -12.30 4.10
CA LEU A 66 -59.37 -13.58 4.80
C LEU A 66 -60.15 -13.45 6.12
N GLU A 67 -60.87 -14.50 6.49
CA GLU A 67 -61.71 -14.56 7.68
C GLU A 67 -61.16 -15.60 8.67
N PRO A 68 -61.21 -15.34 9.99
CA PRO A 68 -60.82 -16.31 11.01
C PRO A 68 -61.70 -17.57 10.93
N VAL A 69 -61.08 -18.75 11.04
CA VAL A 69 -61.76 -20.06 10.97
C VAL A 69 -61.68 -20.78 12.31
N ASP A 70 -60.48 -20.90 12.89
CA ASP A 70 -60.25 -21.63 14.14
C ASP A 70 -58.98 -21.16 14.86
N GLU A 71 -58.89 -21.39 16.17
CA GLU A 71 -57.74 -21.08 17.02
C GLU A 71 -57.36 -22.29 17.89
N SER A 72 -56.09 -22.66 17.90
CA SER A 72 -55.58 -23.77 18.72
C SER A 72 -55.46 -23.39 20.20
N GLY A 73 -55.34 -24.41 21.06
CA GLY A 73 -54.77 -24.22 22.40
C GLY A 73 -53.31 -23.73 22.36
N VAL A 74 -52.74 -23.42 23.52
CA VAL A 74 -51.35 -22.98 23.67
C VAL A 74 -50.41 -24.07 23.17
N LEU A 75 -49.57 -23.73 22.19
CA LEU A 75 -48.62 -24.65 21.56
C LEU A 75 -47.23 -24.57 22.20
N ALA A 76 -46.84 -23.38 22.65
CA ALA A 76 -45.54 -23.12 23.25
C ALA A 76 -45.55 -21.81 24.03
N VAL A 77 -44.49 -21.60 24.80
CA VAL A 77 -44.16 -20.32 25.44
C VAL A 77 -42.91 -19.74 24.76
N ARG A 78 -42.87 -18.43 24.52
CA ARG A 78 -41.67 -17.75 24.00
C ARG A 78 -41.39 -16.45 24.74
N GLY A 79 -40.20 -15.87 24.53
CA GLY A 79 -39.88 -14.53 25.04
C GLY A 79 -40.77 -13.45 24.40
N ARG A 80 -41.23 -12.49 25.21
CA ARG A 80 -42.07 -11.37 24.75
C ARG A 80 -41.32 -10.50 23.72
N ARG A 81 -41.94 -10.22 22.57
CA ARG A 81 -41.36 -9.36 21.51
C ARG A 81 -42.01 -7.97 21.46
N VAL A 82 -41.21 -6.97 21.06
CA VAL A 82 -41.70 -5.61 20.75
C VAL A 82 -42.68 -5.68 19.58
N LEU A 83 -43.83 -5.01 19.73
CA LEU A 83 -44.85 -4.94 18.68
C LEU A 83 -44.32 -4.12 17.49
N GLY A 84 -44.42 -4.67 16.28
CA GLY A 84 -44.22 -3.89 15.05
C GLY A 84 -45.35 -2.87 14.84
N PHE A 85 -45.13 -1.87 13.98
CA PHE A 85 -46.06 -0.74 13.82
C PHE A 85 -47.52 -1.14 13.57
N ALA A 86 -47.78 -2.08 12.65
CA ALA A 86 -49.14 -2.51 12.33
C ALA A 86 -49.82 -3.27 13.47
N ALA A 87 -49.08 -4.12 14.19
CA ALA A 87 -49.62 -4.84 15.34
C ALA A 87 -49.92 -3.88 16.50
N TRP A 88 -49.03 -2.92 16.76
CA TRP A 88 -49.25 -1.87 17.76
C TRP A 88 -50.48 -1.01 17.40
N ALA A 89 -50.60 -0.56 16.15
CA ALA A 89 -51.72 0.24 15.68
C ALA A 89 -53.05 -0.52 15.75
N SER A 90 -53.06 -1.82 15.44
CA SER A 90 -54.28 -2.64 15.50
C SER A 90 -54.79 -2.86 16.93
N ILE A 91 -53.87 -2.95 17.91
CA ILE A 91 -54.22 -3.10 19.32
C ILE A 91 -54.68 -1.77 19.94
N ASN A 92 -53.95 -0.68 19.68
CA ASN A 92 -54.17 0.60 20.36
C ASN A 92 -55.14 1.54 19.62
N HIS A 93 -55.25 1.40 18.30
CA HIS A 93 -56.05 2.24 17.41
C HIS A 93 -56.80 1.41 16.36
N PRO A 94 -57.67 0.46 16.77
CA PRO A 94 -58.29 -0.51 15.86
C PRO A 94 -59.14 0.14 14.75
N LYS A 95 -59.74 1.31 15.00
CA LYS A 95 -60.52 2.06 14.01
C LYS A 95 -59.67 2.57 12.84
N ASP A 96 -58.38 2.79 13.10
CA ASP A 96 -57.42 3.34 12.14
C ASP A 96 -56.47 2.26 11.59
N ALA A 97 -56.66 0.99 11.96
CA ALA A 97 -55.78 -0.12 11.58
C ALA A 97 -55.62 -0.29 10.05
N GLY A 98 -56.70 -0.02 9.29
CA GLY A 98 -56.65 -0.03 7.82
C GLY A 98 -55.65 0.98 7.23
N VAL A 99 -55.50 2.14 7.86
CA VAL A 99 -54.50 3.16 7.48
C VAL A 99 -53.09 2.66 7.77
N ALA A 100 -52.88 2.02 8.93
CA ALA A 100 -51.60 1.43 9.30
C ALA A 100 -51.16 0.31 8.33
N PHE A 101 -52.07 -0.58 7.92
CA PHE A 101 -51.77 -1.63 6.93
C PHE A 101 -51.41 -1.06 5.56
N SER A 102 -52.15 -0.03 5.10
CA SER A 102 -51.83 0.69 3.86
C SER A 102 -50.42 1.31 3.92
N LEU A 103 -50.05 1.89 5.07
CA LEU A 103 -48.73 2.47 5.28
C LEU A 103 -47.62 1.42 5.25
N VAL A 104 -47.80 0.27 5.89
CA VAL A 104 -46.83 -0.85 5.82
C VAL A 104 -46.65 -1.34 4.38
N LYS A 105 -47.72 -1.39 3.57
CA LYS A 105 -47.64 -1.73 2.14
C LYS A 105 -46.80 -0.72 1.35
N LYS A 106 -46.99 0.58 1.60
CA LYS A 106 -46.17 1.65 1.00
C LYS A 106 -44.70 1.53 1.44
N LEU A 107 -44.43 1.31 2.73
CA LEU A 107 -43.08 1.12 3.26
C LEU A 107 -42.38 -0.11 2.65
N LYS A 108 -43.06 -1.25 2.51
CA LYS A 108 -42.50 -2.44 1.82
C LYS A 108 -42.12 -2.15 0.37
N THR A 109 -42.88 -1.29 -0.31
CA THR A 109 -42.57 -0.88 -1.69
C THR A 109 -41.32 -0.01 -1.73
N ILE A 110 -41.16 0.92 -0.78
CA ILE A 110 -39.96 1.73 -0.64
C ILE A 110 -38.76 0.85 -0.30
N GLU A 111 -38.91 -0.10 0.62
CA GLU A 111 -37.86 -1.01 1.11
C GLU A 111 -37.16 -1.77 -0.03
N ARG A 112 -37.91 -2.26 -1.04
CA ARG A 112 -37.36 -2.93 -2.23
C ARG A 112 -36.33 -2.07 -2.99
N GLY A 113 -36.47 -0.75 -2.94
CA GLY A 113 -35.58 0.20 -3.62
C GLY A 113 -34.43 0.75 -2.76
N ILE A 114 -34.42 0.50 -1.44
CA ILE A 114 -33.53 1.21 -0.52
C ILE A 114 -32.04 0.91 -0.80
N ARG A 115 -31.66 -0.34 -1.10
CA ARG A 115 -30.24 -0.69 -1.37
C ARG A 115 -29.68 0.05 -2.59
N SER A 116 -30.47 0.17 -3.66
CA SER A 116 -30.03 0.80 -4.91
C SER A 116 -30.12 2.33 -4.88
N LYS A 117 -31.13 2.90 -4.18
CA LYS A 117 -31.44 4.35 -4.20
C LYS A 117 -31.84 4.86 -2.80
N PRO A 118 -30.93 4.84 -1.81
CA PRO A 118 -31.25 5.13 -0.41
C PRO A 118 -31.78 6.56 -0.18
N MET A 119 -31.25 7.54 -0.91
CA MET A 119 -31.67 8.94 -0.81
C MET A 119 -33.09 9.17 -1.35
N ARG A 120 -33.46 8.51 -2.46
CA ARG A 120 -34.81 8.59 -3.02
C ARG A 120 -35.83 7.95 -2.10
N ALA A 121 -35.47 6.82 -1.49
CA ALA A 121 -36.31 6.15 -0.50
C ALA A 121 -36.53 7.02 0.74
N TRP A 122 -35.49 7.68 1.26
CA TRP A 122 -35.60 8.61 2.39
C TRP A 122 -36.57 9.76 2.11
N LYS A 123 -36.52 10.36 0.91
CA LYS A 123 -37.49 11.39 0.49
C LYS A 123 -38.93 10.87 0.45
N GLY A 124 -39.13 9.63 -0.05
CA GLY A 124 -40.44 9.00 -0.05
C GLY A 124 -41.01 8.79 1.36
N ILE A 125 -40.16 8.37 2.31
CA ILE A 125 -40.52 8.21 3.72
C ILE A 125 -40.91 9.56 4.35
N GLN A 126 -40.19 10.63 4.04
CA GLN A 126 -40.52 11.99 4.52
C GLN A 126 -41.83 12.51 3.94
N GLN A 127 -42.18 12.13 2.72
CA GLN A 127 -43.48 12.50 2.15
C GLN A 127 -44.63 11.82 2.88
N LEU A 128 -44.49 10.54 3.22
CA LEU A 128 -45.47 9.80 4.01
C LEU A 128 -45.61 10.36 5.45
N GLU A 129 -44.52 10.79 6.07
CA GLU A 129 -44.57 11.50 7.36
C GLU A 129 -45.48 12.73 7.29
N LYS A 130 -45.34 13.57 6.26
CA LYS A 130 -46.15 14.78 6.10
C LYS A 130 -47.64 14.45 5.95
N GLU A 131 -47.97 13.42 5.17
CA GLU A 131 -49.35 12.93 5.03
C GLU A 131 -49.93 12.46 6.37
N LEU A 132 -49.13 11.81 7.22
CA LEU A 132 -49.56 11.31 8.53
C LEU A 132 -49.69 12.40 9.58
N ALA A 133 -48.83 13.42 9.55
CA ALA A 133 -48.75 14.45 10.58
C ALA A 133 -50.05 15.26 10.73
N GLU A 134 -50.82 15.42 9.65
CA GLU A 134 -52.05 16.23 9.63
C GLU A 134 -53.27 15.51 10.23
N GLN A 135 -53.39 14.19 10.03
CA GLN A 135 -54.62 13.44 10.36
C GLN A 135 -54.39 12.26 11.33
N TYR A 136 -53.17 11.73 11.40
CA TYR A 136 -52.82 10.52 12.16
C TYR A 136 -51.50 10.71 12.93
N SER A 137 -51.32 11.87 13.58
CA SER A 137 -50.07 12.21 14.29
C SER A 137 -49.68 11.19 15.37
N HIS A 138 -50.65 10.50 15.97
CA HIS A 138 -50.45 9.42 16.95
C HIS A 138 -49.70 8.20 16.37
N PHE A 139 -49.65 8.02 15.05
CA PHE A 139 -48.88 6.97 14.38
C PHE A 139 -47.41 7.34 14.15
N LEU A 140 -47.04 8.61 14.21
CA LEU A 140 -45.69 9.07 13.84
C LEU A 140 -44.56 8.40 14.64
N PRO A 141 -44.64 8.24 15.98
CA PRO A 141 -43.56 7.61 16.73
C PRO A 141 -43.32 6.16 16.28
N SER A 142 -44.38 5.34 16.24
CA SER A 142 -44.26 3.92 15.87
C SER A 142 -43.96 3.73 14.37
N TYR A 143 -44.42 4.65 13.50
CA TYR A 143 -44.01 4.70 12.09
C TYR A 143 -42.51 4.90 11.93
N TRP A 144 -41.93 5.89 12.63
CA TRP A 144 -40.51 6.18 12.57
C TRP A 144 -39.64 5.06 13.16
N GLU A 145 -40.15 4.34 14.17
CA GLU A 145 -39.53 3.12 14.68
C GLU A 145 -39.48 2.01 13.62
N GLU A 146 -40.56 1.80 12.86
CA GLU A 146 -40.59 0.80 11.78
C GLU A 146 -39.63 1.17 10.64
N VAL A 147 -39.56 2.46 10.28
CA VAL A 147 -38.55 2.96 9.33
C VAL A 147 -37.14 2.68 9.83
N ALA A 148 -36.87 2.93 11.11
CA ALA A 148 -35.58 2.65 11.71
C ALA A 148 -35.25 1.15 11.66
N ARG A 149 -36.22 0.25 11.88
CA ARG A 149 -36.06 -1.21 11.73
C ARG A 149 -35.75 -1.62 10.29
N ILE A 150 -36.35 -0.97 9.29
CA ILE A 150 -36.05 -1.21 7.86
C ILE A 150 -34.57 -0.88 7.58
N TYR A 151 -34.10 0.32 7.96
CA TYR A 151 -32.70 0.70 7.76
C TYR A 151 -31.72 -0.14 8.58
N LYS A 152 -32.14 -0.60 9.77
CA LYS A 152 -31.38 -1.54 10.60
C LYS A 152 -31.17 -2.89 9.88
N ARG A 153 -32.22 -3.50 9.31
CA ARG A 153 -32.15 -4.79 8.60
C ARG A 153 -31.18 -4.79 7.41
N ILE A 154 -30.97 -3.64 6.78
CA ILE A 154 -30.06 -3.50 5.64
C ILE A 154 -28.64 -3.08 6.04
N GLY A 155 -28.36 -2.91 7.34
CA GLY A 155 -27.05 -2.51 7.86
C GLY A 155 -26.75 -1.02 7.76
N ASN A 156 -27.73 -0.15 7.51
CA ASN A 156 -27.51 1.29 7.40
C ASN A 156 -27.80 2.00 8.74
N THR A 157 -26.82 1.96 9.63
CA THR A 157 -26.90 2.50 11.01
C THR A 157 -27.16 4.01 11.06
N LYS A 158 -26.63 4.78 10.10
CA LYS A 158 -26.81 6.24 10.03
C LYS A 158 -28.28 6.62 9.85
N TYR A 159 -28.95 6.05 8.85
CA TYR A 159 -30.37 6.33 8.61
C TYR A 159 -31.28 5.66 9.63
N ALA A 160 -30.92 4.47 10.14
CA ALA A 160 -31.63 3.86 11.26
C ALA A 160 -31.63 4.77 12.49
N SER A 161 -30.47 5.33 12.85
CA SER A 161 -30.37 6.28 13.97
C SER A 161 -31.13 7.57 13.72
N THR A 162 -31.09 8.10 12.50
CA THR A 162 -31.84 9.31 12.12
C THR A 162 -33.34 9.09 12.24
N ALA A 163 -33.85 7.96 11.76
CA ALA A 163 -35.27 7.61 11.86
C ALA A 163 -35.71 7.40 13.32
N PHE A 164 -34.89 6.73 14.13
CA PHE A 164 -35.18 6.55 15.55
C PHE A 164 -35.23 7.87 16.32
N ASN A 165 -34.28 8.80 16.06
CA ASN A 165 -34.30 10.12 16.67
C ASN A 165 -35.59 10.89 16.33
N ARG A 166 -36.08 10.76 15.10
CA ARG A 166 -37.36 11.33 14.65
C ARG A 166 -38.57 10.76 15.38
N SER A 167 -38.57 9.47 15.71
CA SER A 167 -39.63 8.90 16.56
C SER A 167 -39.71 9.64 17.90
N LEU A 168 -38.58 9.83 18.58
CA LEU A 168 -38.51 10.53 19.86
C LEU A 168 -38.87 12.02 19.74
N GLU A 169 -38.48 12.68 18.65
CA GLU A 169 -38.78 14.08 18.38
C GLU A 169 -40.26 14.31 18.08
N THR A 170 -40.89 13.44 17.27
CA THR A 170 -42.32 13.56 16.92
C THR A 170 -43.21 13.37 18.14
N GLU A 171 -42.89 12.42 19.02
CA GLU A 171 -43.61 12.24 20.28
C GLU A 171 -43.57 13.50 21.16
N ARG A 172 -42.41 14.18 21.23
CA ARG A 172 -42.24 15.47 21.93
C ARG A 172 -42.98 16.62 21.24
N ALA A 173 -42.83 16.74 19.92
CA ALA A 173 -43.37 17.85 19.14
C ALA A 173 -44.92 17.86 19.11
N HIS A 174 -45.52 16.68 19.13
CA HIS A 174 -46.98 16.52 19.12
C HIS A 174 -47.61 16.29 20.50
N GLY A 175 -46.82 16.28 21.58
CA GLY A 175 -47.33 16.13 22.96
C GLY A 175 -48.05 14.80 23.19
N LEU A 176 -47.62 13.72 22.52
CA LEU A 176 -48.31 12.44 22.54
C LEU A 176 -48.09 11.71 23.89
N PRO A 177 -49.07 10.92 24.37
CA PRO A 177 -48.89 10.06 25.54
C PRO A 177 -47.76 9.06 25.30
N VAL A 178 -46.82 9.00 26.25
CA VAL A 178 -45.69 8.08 26.18
C VAL A 178 -46.10 6.71 26.73
N ASP A 179 -46.00 5.69 25.87
CA ASP A 179 -46.01 4.29 26.30
C ASP A 179 -44.63 3.94 26.89
N ARG A 180 -44.59 3.78 28.22
CA ARG A 180 -43.35 3.63 29.00
C ARG A 180 -42.61 2.33 28.68
N GLU A 181 -43.33 1.20 28.62
CA GLU A 181 -42.75 -0.11 28.32
C GLU A 181 -42.24 -0.15 26.88
N ARG A 182 -43.08 0.26 25.92
CA ARG A 182 -42.69 0.31 24.50
C ARG A 182 -41.46 1.16 24.26
N ARG A 183 -41.41 2.36 24.85
CA ARG A 183 -40.27 3.27 24.65
C ARG A 183 -38.98 2.67 25.21
N ARG A 184 -39.02 2.06 26.40
CA ARG A 184 -37.86 1.38 26.99
C ARG A 184 -37.36 0.27 26.08
N ASP A 185 -38.24 -0.61 25.62
CA ASP A 185 -37.87 -1.76 24.78
C ASP A 185 -37.28 -1.31 23.43
N THR A 186 -37.91 -0.32 22.79
CA THR A 186 -37.44 0.23 21.52
C THR A 186 -36.07 0.92 21.67
N VAL A 187 -35.86 1.69 22.76
CA VAL A 187 -34.54 2.30 23.02
C VAL A 187 -33.48 1.22 23.22
N ILE A 188 -33.76 0.15 23.96
CA ILE A 188 -32.83 -0.97 24.14
C ILE A 188 -32.54 -1.67 22.80
N GLU A 189 -33.57 -1.90 21.98
CA GLU A 189 -33.44 -2.50 20.64
C GLU A 189 -32.45 -1.73 19.76
N PHE A 190 -32.59 -0.40 19.68
CA PHE A 190 -31.72 0.43 18.86
C PHE A 190 -30.37 0.72 19.52
N ALA A 191 -30.27 0.68 20.85
CA ALA A 191 -28.99 0.75 21.56
C ALA A 191 -28.10 -0.45 21.21
N LEU A 192 -28.66 -1.66 21.25
CA LEU A 192 -27.96 -2.90 20.88
C LEU A 192 -27.53 -2.92 19.41
N ALA A 193 -28.28 -2.27 18.54
CA ALA A 193 -27.95 -2.16 17.12
C ALA A 193 -27.00 -0.99 16.78
N GLY A 194 -26.46 -0.29 17.78
CA GLY A 194 -25.59 0.86 17.54
C GLY A 194 -26.29 2.01 16.79
N CYS A 195 -27.60 2.16 16.96
CA CYS A 195 -28.44 3.10 16.22
C CYS A 195 -28.93 4.27 17.08
N ILE A 196 -28.23 4.61 18.16
CA ILE A 196 -28.57 5.75 19.04
C ILE A 196 -27.48 6.81 19.01
N SER A 197 -27.89 8.02 18.62
CA SER A 197 -27.03 9.20 18.65
C SER A 197 -26.74 9.64 20.09
N VAL A 198 -25.59 10.29 20.29
CA VAL A 198 -25.19 10.81 21.62
C VAL A 198 -26.25 11.79 22.15
N LYS A 199 -26.76 12.67 21.28
CA LYS A 199 -27.81 13.63 21.61
C LYS A 199 -29.10 12.92 22.06
N ALA A 200 -29.56 11.92 21.31
CA ALA A 200 -30.79 11.21 21.66
C ALA A 200 -30.67 10.46 22.99
N LEU A 201 -29.49 9.92 23.31
CA LEU A 201 -29.24 9.30 24.61
C LEU A 201 -29.33 10.32 25.76
N SER A 202 -28.69 11.48 25.63
CA SER A 202 -28.77 12.54 26.65
C SER A 202 -30.18 13.12 26.77
N ASP A 203 -30.89 13.30 25.66
CA ASP A 203 -32.29 13.72 25.65
C ASP A 203 -33.17 12.70 26.38
N TYR A 204 -33.01 11.41 26.08
CA TYR A 204 -33.74 10.34 26.75
C TYR A 204 -33.41 10.27 28.24
N GLY A 205 -32.14 10.47 28.64
CA GLY A 205 -31.73 10.56 30.04
C GLY A 205 -32.37 11.72 30.81
N ARG A 206 -32.80 12.80 30.14
CA ARG A 206 -33.59 13.88 30.75
C ARG A 206 -35.07 13.52 30.85
N ASP A 207 -35.58 12.82 29.84
CA ASP A 207 -36.97 12.36 29.81
C ASP A 207 -37.24 11.28 30.87
N LEU A 208 -36.28 10.37 31.09
CA LEU A 208 -36.34 9.36 32.17
C LEU A 208 -36.56 10.01 33.54
N SER A 209 -35.80 11.07 33.86
CA SER A 209 -35.94 11.79 35.14
C SER A 209 -37.30 12.44 35.36
N LYS A 210 -38.08 12.68 34.30
CA LYS A 210 -39.44 13.27 34.40
C LYS A 210 -40.53 12.22 34.55
N GLN A 211 -40.27 10.98 34.16
CA GLN A 211 -41.31 9.96 33.94
C GLN A 211 -41.21 8.79 34.92
N PHE A 212 -40.03 8.52 35.47
CA PHE A 212 -39.74 7.38 36.33
C PHE A 212 -39.23 7.83 37.69
N SER A 213 -39.22 6.90 38.67
CA SER A 213 -38.55 7.16 39.94
C SER A 213 -37.05 7.41 39.70
N PRO A 214 -36.35 8.14 40.59
CA PRO A 214 -34.93 8.38 40.42
C PRO A 214 -34.08 7.11 40.27
N GLU A 215 -34.44 6.04 40.98
CA GLU A 215 -33.77 4.74 40.90
C GLU A 215 -33.99 4.05 39.54
N GLU A 216 -35.24 3.95 39.09
CA GLU A 216 -35.60 3.37 37.80
C GLU A 216 -34.96 4.13 36.62
N ALA A 217 -34.94 5.46 36.70
CA ALA A 217 -34.32 6.32 35.71
C ALA A 217 -32.81 6.09 35.61
N PHE A 218 -32.14 5.91 36.76
CA PHE A 218 -30.72 5.60 36.81
C PHE A 218 -30.42 4.21 36.23
N ASP A 219 -31.12 3.17 36.70
CA ASP A 219 -30.86 1.79 36.28
C ASP A 219 -31.10 1.60 34.77
N THR A 220 -32.17 2.21 34.25
CA THR A 220 -32.48 2.19 32.81
C THR A 220 -31.41 2.90 31.99
N TYR A 221 -30.94 4.08 32.44
CA TYR A 221 -29.91 4.82 31.71
C TYR A 221 -28.57 4.07 31.71
N ARG A 222 -28.18 3.49 32.85
CA ARG A 222 -26.97 2.66 32.98
C ARG A 222 -27.03 1.47 32.02
N GLU A 223 -28.14 0.75 32.00
CA GLU A 223 -28.35 -0.40 31.10
C GLU A 223 -28.15 -0.01 29.63
N ILE A 224 -28.76 1.09 29.18
CA ILE A 224 -28.67 1.57 27.80
C ILE A 224 -27.24 1.99 27.45
N MET A 225 -26.56 2.71 28.35
CA MET A 225 -25.18 3.14 28.15
C MET A 225 -24.23 1.95 27.96
N LEU A 226 -24.39 0.91 28.78
CA LEU A 226 -23.61 -0.32 28.68
C LEU A 226 -23.88 -1.05 27.37
N ARG A 227 -25.15 -1.34 27.07
CA ARG A 227 -25.55 -2.05 25.84
C ARG A 227 -25.14 -1.32 24.57
N ARG A 228 -25.25 0.01 24.54
CA ARG A 228 -24.80 0.85 23.41
C ARG A 228 -23.29 0.71 23.17
N THR A 229 -22.51 0.66 24.24
CA THR A 229 -21.05 0.56 24.16
C THR A 229 -20.61 -0.83 23.73
N LEU A 230 -21.20 -1.86 24.35
CA LEU A 230 -20.97 -3.26 23.99
C LEU A 230 -21.45 -3.56 22.56
N GLY A 231 -22.50 -2.88 22.07
CA GLY A 231 -22.99 -2.93 20.69
C GLY A 231 -22.15 -2.15 19.67
N GLY A 232 -20.96 -1.65 20.05
CA GLY A 232 -20.00 -1.09 19.10
C GLY A 232 -19.99 0.44 18.98
N LEU A 233 -20.70 1.21 19.83
CA LEU A 233 -20.61 2.67 19.81
C LEU A 233 -19.84 3.21 21.02
N PRO A 234 -18.77 4.01 20.84
CA PRO A 234 -17.94 4.46 21.96
C PRO A 234 -18.74 5.33 22.96
N PRO A 235 -18.43 5.24 24.27
CA PRO A 235 -18.98 6.12 25.29
C PRO A 235 -18.51 7.55 25.09
N THR A 236 -19.19 8.51 25.72
CA THR A 236 -18.85 9.93 25.63
C THR A 236 -18.78 10.60 27.00
N LYS A 237 -18.05 11.70 27.09
CA LYS A 237 -18.01 12.58 28.29
C LYS A 237 -19.42 13.01 28.73
N GLY A 238 -20.30 13.30 27.78
CA GLY A 238 -21.70 13.64 28.05
C GLY A 238 -22.45 12.52 28.77
N GLY A 239 -22.28 11.27 28.30
CA GLY A 239 -22.91 10.10 28.93
C GLY A 239 -22.48 9.88 30.38
N ILE A 240 -21.20 10.06 30.70
CA ILE A 240 -20.69 9.98 32.07
C ILE A 240 -21.28 11.08 32.97
N ASN A 241 -21.46 12.30 32.44
CA ASN A 241 -22.06 13.40 33.20
C ASN A 241 -23.54 13.14 33.50
N ASP A 242 -24.28 12.60 32.53
CA ASP A 242 -25.68 12.20 32.71
C ASP A 242 -25.81 11.06 33.72
N LEU A 243 -24.95 10.03 33.64
CA LEU A 243 -24.89 8.95 34.61
C LEU A 243 -24.68 9.49 36.04
N LYS A 244 -23.71 10.39 36.23
CA LYS A 244 -23.46 11.02 37.53
C LYS A 244 -24.65 11.82 38.04
N ARG A 245 -25.32 12.57 37.17
CA ARG A 245 -26.51 13.34 37.51
C ARG A 245 -27.65 12.44 37.98
N LEU A 246 -27.91 11.36 37.25
CA LEU A 246 -28.96 10.39 37.59
C LEU A 246 -28.64 9.62 38.87
N ALA A 247 -27.39 9.20 39.07
CA ALA A 247 -26.95 8.53 40.30
C ALA A 247 -27.20 9.40 41.54
N ARG A 248 -26.88 10.71 41.47
CA ARG A 248 -27.16 11.66 42.57
C ARG A 248 -28.65 11.75 42.87
N ALA A 249 -29.49 11.82 41.83
CA ALA A 249 -30.94 11.88 42.00
C ALA A 249 -31.49 10.60 42.67
N ALA A 250 -30.89 9.45 42.37
CA ALA A 250 -31.22 8.15 42.95
C ALA A 250 -30.64 7.92 44.37
N GLY A 251 -29.96 8.90 44.98
CA GLY A 251 -29.30 8.71 46.27
C GLY A 251 -28.08 7.78 46.24
N ARG A 252 -27.61 7.37 45.06
CA ARG A 252 -26.43 6.54 44.86
C ARG A 252 -25.17 7.39 44.87
N LYS A 253 -24.03 6.78 45.21
CA LYS A 253 -22.72 7.44 45.12
C LYS A 253 -22.30 7.48 43.65
N PRO A 254 -22.28 8.66 42.99
CA PRO A 254 -22.03 8.75 41.54
C PRO A 254 -20.67 8.20 41.13
N ASP A 255 -19.73 8.25 42.07
CA ASP A 255 -18.36 7.86 41.89
C ASP A 255 -18.21 6.35 41.80
N ASP A 256 -18.87 5.61 42.69
CA ASP A 256 -18.86 4.14 42.72
C ASP A 256 -19.58 3.58 41.47
N GLU A 257 -20.66 4.23 41.03
CA GLU A 257 -21.40 3.83 39.84
C GLU A 257 -20.61 4.05 38.54
N VAL A 258 -19.85 5.15 38.45
CA VAL A 258 -18.94 5.37 37.31
C VAL A 258 -17.82 4.34 37.30
N ASP A 259 -17.26 4.01 38.46
CA ASP A 259 -16.23 2.97 38.56
C ASP A 259 -16.73 1.59 38.11
N ALA A 260 -17.95 1.22 38.51
CA ALA A 260 -18.59 -0.02 38.09
C ALA A 260 -18.80 -0.05 36.57
N VAL A 261 -19.29 1.06 35.99
CA VAL A 261 -19.46 1.19 34.54
C VAL A 261 -18.11 1.10 33.81
N LEU A 262 -17.06 1.78 34.30
CA LEU A 262 -15.74 1.73 33.66
C LEU A 262 -15.18 0.31 33.57
N ARG A 263 -15.26 -0.47 34.66
CA ARG A 263 -14.84 -1.90 34.65
C ARG A 263 -15.58 -2.71 33.59
N THR A 264 -16.88 -2.50 33.43
CA THR A 264 -17.68 -3.22 32.42
C THR A 264 -17.38 -2.75 30.99
N LEU A 265 -17.01 -1.49 30.80
CA LEU A 265 -16.82 -0.92 29.46
C LEU A 265 -15.42 -1.17 28.90
N LEU A 266 -14.37 -1.25 29.72
CA LEU A 266 -13.00 -1.40 29.25
C LEU A 266 -12.76 -2.58 28.28
N PRO A 267 -13.35 -3.77 28.48
CA PRO A 267 -13.24 -4.89 27.53
C PRO A 267 -13.96 -4.66 26.18
N ALA A 268 -14.80 -3.62 26.06
CA ALA A 268 -15.64 -3.47 24.89
C ALA A 268 -14.80 -3.06 23.65
N PRO A 269 -14.99 -3.70 22.48
CA PRO A 269 -14.23 -3.39 21.26
C PRO A 269 -14.35 -1.93 20.78
N SER A 270 -15.39 -1.22 21.21
CA SER A 270 -15.60 0.19 20.86
C SER A 270 -14.71 1.15 21.67
N MET A 271 -14.04 0.67 22.73
CA MET A 271 -13.19 1.50 23.59
C MET A 271 -11.95 2.03 22.87
N SER A 272 -11.40 1.31 21.89
CA SER A 272 -10.27 1.78 21.08
C SER A 272 -10.59 3.05 20.25
N ARG A 273 -11.88 3.33 20.01
CA ARG A 273 -12.35 4.49 19.22
C ARG A 273 -12.90 5.63 20.10
N VAL A 274 -12.62 5.60 21.39
CA VAL A 274 -13.11 6.60 22.34
C VAL A 274 -12.32 7.90 22.20
N ARG A 275 -13.05 9.01 22.09
CA ARG A 275 -12.45 10.34 21.93
C ARG A 275 -11.69 10.79 23.18
N ARG A 276 -10.59 11.51 22.96
CA ARG A 276 -9.70 12.14 23.95
C ARG A 276 -10.43 12.74 25.17
N GLN A 277 -11.54 13.46 24.95
CA GLN A 277 -12.29 14.13 26.03
C GLN A 277 -12.95 13.18 27.04
N PHE A 278 -13.25 11.94 26.67
CA PHE A 278 -13.76 10.94 27.61
C PHE A 278 -12.66 10.52 28.59
N TRP A 279 -11.48 10.16 28.06
CA TRP A 279 -10.33 9.76 28.85
C TRP A 279 -9.91 10.84 29.85
N LEU A 280 -9.87 12.11 29.42
CA LEU A 280 -9.64 13.25 30.32
C LEU A 280 -10.69 13.35 31.45
N ALA A 281 -11.96 13.10 31.14
CA ALA A 281 -13.05 13.18 32.12
C ALA A 281 -13.03 12.04 33.15
N THR A 282 -12.41 10.90 32.82
CA THR A 282 -12.32 9.71 33.67
C THR A 282 -10.91 9.48 34.23
N SER A 283 -9.90 10.24 33.79
CA SER A 283 -8.47 10.02 34.09
C SER A 283 -8.16 9.82 35.57
N ARG A 284 -8.60 10.71 36.47
CA ARG A 284 -8.39 10.55 37.93
C ARG A 284 -8.99 9.25 38.50
N ARG A 285 -10.09 8.77 37.92
CA ARG A 285 -10.72 7.51 38.34
C ARG A 285 -9.95 6.31 37.80
N LEU A 286 -9.58 6.36 36.52
CA LEU A 286 -8.76 5.34 35.88
C LEU A 286 -7.46 5.16 36.66
N ALA A 287 -6.80 6.24 37.08
CA ALA A 287 -5.61 6.17 37.92
C ALA A 287 -5.84 5.41 39.24
N ARG A 288 -6.91 5.74 39.96
CA ARG A 288 -7.25 5.04 41.21
C ARG A 288 -7.59 3.57 40.98
N LEU A 289 -8.42 3.28 39.97
CA LEU A 289 -8.88 1.94 39.65
C LEU A 289 -7.71 1.07 39.21
N ALA A 290 -6.98 1.53 38.20
CA ALA A 290 -5.81 0.85 37.68
C ALA A 290 -4.79 0.62 38.78
N SER A 291 -4.54 1.54 39.72
CA SER A 291 -3.58 1.32 40.83
C SER A 291 -3.96 0.17 41.78
N SER A 292 -5.23 -0.24 41.85
CA SER A 292 -5.72 -1.26 42.78
C SER A 292 -6.22 -2.55 42.11
N ASP A 293 -6.33 -2.56 40.78
CA ASP A 293 -6.98 -3.60 39.99
C ASP A 293 -6.15 -3.86 38.73
N ASP A 294 -5.43 -4.99 38.73
CA ASP A 294 -4.51 -5.35 37.64
C ASP A 294 -5.28 -5.61 36.33
N THR A 295 -6.51 -6.09 36.40
CA THR A 295 -7.39 -6.30 35.23
C THR A 295 -7.69 -4.98 34.54
N VAL A 296 -8.03 -3.94 35.33
CA VAL A 296 -8.26 -2.59 34.79
C VAL A 296 -6.99 -2.02 34.16
N ALA A 297 -5.85 -2.19 34.82
CA ALA A 297 -4.58 -1.71 34.30
C ALA A 297 -4.17 -2.42 33.00
N ALA A 298 -4.34 -3.75 32.93
CA ALA A 298 -4.07 -4.55 31.74
C ALA A 298 -4.98 -4.15 30.57
N TRP A 299 -6.28 -3.91 30.80
CA TRP A 299 -7.16 -3.39 29.74
C TRP A 299 -6.74 -2.02 29.22
N LEU A 300 -6.28 -1.12 30.08
CA LEU A 300 -5.80 0.20 29.64
C LEU A 300 -4.56 0.09 28.74
N VAL A 301 -3.65 -0.83 29.06
CA VAL A 301 -2.48 -1.16 28.23
C VAL A 301 -2.91 -1.76 26.88
N ALA A 302 -3.89 -2.66 26.89
CA ALA A 302 -4.40 -3.32 25.68
C ALA A 302 -5.13 -2.36 24.72
N LEU A 303 -5.66 -1.25 25.22
CA LEU A 303 -6.45 -0.27 24.46
C LEU A 303 -5.61 0.81 23.74
N ILE A 304 -4.30 0.65 23.70
CA ILE A 304 -3.41 1.59 22.99
C ILE A 304 -3.84 1.76 21.50
N PRO A 305 -3.93 3.00 21.00
CA PRO A 305 -4.56 3.29 19.71
C PRO A 305 -3.60 3.12 18.50
N PHE A 306 -2.95 1.95 18.35
CA PHE A 306 -2.03 1.67 17.23
C PHE A 306 -2.65 1.95 15.85
N GLY A 307 -1.86 2.56 14.95
CA GLY A 307 -2.25 2.81 13.56
C GLY A 307 -3.50 3.66 13.30
N SER A 308 -4.13 4.23 14.34
CA SER A 308 -5.45 4.88 14.26
C SER A 308 -5.40 6.40 14.09
N HIS A 309 -4.39 6.90 13.36
CA HIS A 309 -4.12 8.33 13.16
C HIS A 309 -5.33 9.13 12.61
N ASP A 310 -6.25 8.47 11.89
CA ASP A 310 -7.48 9.11 11.37
C ASP A 310 -8.65 9.18 12.37
N GLU A 311 -8.64 8.35 13.43
CA GLU A 311 -9.77 8.22 14.37
C GLU A 311 -9.47 8.73 15.79
N TYR A 312 -8.22 8.61 16.26
CA TYR A 312 -7.78 9.14 17.55
C TYR A 312 -7.15 10.53 17.39
N GLU A 313 -7.65 11.51 18.14
CA GLU A 313 -7.23 12.93 18.04
C GLU A 313 -5.89 13.24 18.77
N GLY A 314 -5.15 12.24 19.28
CA GLY A 314 -3.92 12.43 20.06
C GLY A 314 -2.74 11.58 19.54
N SER A 315 -1.57 11.69 20.17
CA SER A 315 -0.38 10.90 19.82
C SER A 315 -0.20 9.67 20.73
N ILE A 316 0.65 8.73 20.32
CA ILE A 316 1.01 7.57 21.15
C ILE A 316 1.80 7.99 22.39
N GLU A 317 2.66 9.00 22.29
CA GLU A 317 3.40 9.54 23.44
C GLU A 317 2.45 10.09 24.50
N GLU A 318 1.42 10.84 24.09
CA GLU A 318 0.38 11.31 25.01
C GLU A 318 -0.34 10.14 25.71
N TRP A 319 -0.58 9.04 24.98
CA TRP A 319 -1.21 7.86 25.56
C TRP A 319 -0.30 7.15 26.57
N LEU A 320 0.98 7.00 26.28
CA LEU A 320 1.96 6.44 27.22
C LEU A 320 2.05 7.29 28.50
N ASP A 321 2.05 8.62 28.37
CA ASP A 321 2.00 9.53 29.52
C ASP A 321 0.75 9.29 30.38
N TRP A 322 -0.41 9.08 29.75
CA TRP A 322 -1.64 8.73 30.46
C TRP A 322 -1.56 7.38 31.16
N LEU A 323 -1.03 6.34 30.51
CA LEU A 323 -0.83 5.04 31.15
C LEU A 323 0.08 5.14 32.38
N GLY A 324 1.14 5.96 32.29
CA GLY A 324 2.02 6.28 33.42
C GLY A 324 1.29 7.02 34.54
N GLN A 325 0.50 8.05 34.22
CA GLN A 325 -0.35 8.77 35.18
C GLN A 325 -1.40 7.86 35.83
N TRP A 326 -1.93 6.91 35.06
CA TRP A 326 -2.90 5.94 35.56
C TRP A 326 -2.26 4.80 36.35
N LYS A 327 -0.92 4.73 36.41
CA LYS A 327 -0.16 3.62 37.01
C LYS A 327 -0.45 2.28 36.34
N ALA A 328 -0.95 2.29 35.10
CA ALA A 328 -1.32 1.09 34.37
C ALA A 328 -0.08 0.29 33.93
N LEU A 329 1.01 0.99 33.59
CA LEU A 329 2.24 0.40 33.06
C LEU A 329 2.91 -0.65 33.98
N ARG A 330 2.65 -0.61 35.29
CA ARG A 330 3.22 -1.57 36.26
C ARG A 330 2.89 -3.03 35.92
N VAL A 331 1.76 -3.28 35.24
CA VAL A 331 1.31 -4.64 34.92
C VAL A 331 2.15 -5.31 33.85
N LEU A 332 2.97 -4.56 33.11
CA LEU A 332 3.90 -5.10 32.13
C LEU A 332 5.04 -5.89 32.77
N SER A 333 5.34 -5.65 34.06
CA SER A 333 6.35 -6.38 34.83
C SER A 333 5.79 -7.61 35.56
N LEU A 334 4.48 -7.85 35.49
CA LEU A 334 3.88 -9.07 36.05
C LEU A 334 4.32 -10.28 35.22
N SER A 335 4.56 -11.41 35.89
CA SER A 335 4.80 -12.70 35.21
C SER A 335 3.57 -13.13 34.40
N SER A 336 3.76 -14.07 33.46
CA SER A 336 2.64 -14.56 32.63
C SER A 336 1.54 -15.23 33.46
N ASP A 337 1.88 -15.82 34.62
CA ASP A 337 0.92 -16.43 35.56
C ASP A 337 0.14 -15.40 36.39
N GLU A 338 0.73 -14.23 36.65
CA GLU A 338 0.09 -13.11 37.37
C GLU A 338 -0.73 -12.21 36.44
N TRP A 339 -0.57 -12.35 35.12
CA TRP A 339 -1.31 -11.58 34.13
C TRP A 339 -2.82 -11.91 34.18
N PRO A 340 -3.72 -10.91 34.15
CA PRO A 340 -5.16 -11.14 34.13
C PRO A 340 -5.61 -11.97 32.91
N GLY A 341 -6.08 -13.20 33.15
CA GLY A 341 -6.39 -14.17 32.09
C GLY A 341 -7.58 -13.81 31.16
N ASP A 342 -8.37 -12.80 31.52
CA ASP A 342 -9.45 -12.26 30.69
C ASP A 342 -8.96 -11.18 29.71
N VAL A 343 -7.70 -10.74 29.82
CA VAL A 343 -7.11 -9.70 28.97
C VAL A 343 -6.10 -10.32 28.01
N VAL A 344 -6.33 -10.18 26.71
CA VAL A 344 -5.41 -10.65 25.68
C VAL A 344 -4.77 -9.47 24.99
N LEU A 345 -3.43 -9.37 25.05
CA LEU A 345 -2.68 -8.43 24.22
C LEU A 345 -2.60 -8.98 22.78
N PRO A 346 -2.97 -8.18 21.77
CA PRO A 346 -2.81 -8.59 20.37
C PRO A 346 -1.34 -8.90 20.05
N GLY A 347 -1.04 -10.16 19.72
CA GLY A 347 0.33 -10.63 19.48
C GLY A 347 1.15 -10.88 20.76
N GLY A 348 0.51 -10.93 21.93
CA GLY A 348 1.20 -11.09 23.21
C GLY A 348 1.97 -9.84 23.63
N LEU A 349 2.81 -9.97 24.66
CA LEU A 349 3.65 -8.88 25.16
C LEU A 349 4.67 -8.43 24.11
N SER A 350 5.33 -9.40 23.46
CA SER A 350 6.25 -9.15 22.34
C SER A 350 5.57 -8.38 21.20
N GLY A 351 4.41 -8.85 20.71
CA GLY A 351 3.68 -8.17 19.64
C GLY A 351 3.17 -6.77 20.02
N TRP A 352 2.85 -6.54 21.29
CA TRP A 352 2.49 -5.21 21.80
C TRP A 352 3.68 -4.25 21.76
N PHE A 353 4.85 -4.66 22.26
CA PHE A 353 6.07 -3.85 22.18
C PHE A 353 6.51 -3.61 20.73
N ALA A 354 6.49 -4.65 19.89
CA ALA A 354 6.85 -4.53 18.49
C ALA A 354 6.00 -3.48 17.76
N ARG A 355 4.67 -3.48 17.97
CA ARG A 355 3.79 -2.45 17.40
C ARG A 355 4.08 -1.05 17.95
N LEU A 356 4.33 -0.95 19.26
CA LEU A 356 4.65 0.33 19.89
C LEU A 356 5.94 0.93 19.36
N ILE A 357 6.99 0.13 19.21
CA ILE A 357 8.29 0.56 18.68
C ILE A 357 8.14 1.03 17.23
N ARG A 358 7.34 0.32 16.41
CA ARG A 358 7.14 0.65 14.99
C ARG A 358 6.27 1.90 14.77
N ASP A 359 5.35 2.20 15.68
CA ASP A 359 4.47 3.37 15.56
C ASP A 359 5.09 4.66 16.15
N VAL A 360 6.29 4.59 16.74
CA VAL A 360 6.98 5.73 17.35
C VAL A 360 8.23 6.07 16.57
N ALA A 361 8.28 7.27 15.99
CA ALA A 361 9.43 7.70 15.20
C ALA A 361 10.64 8.09 16.06
N VAL A 362 10.41 8.79 17.17
CA VAL A 362 11.44 9.16 18.16
C VAL A 362 11.03 8.54 19.50
N PRO A 363 11.74 7.49 19.98
CA PRO A 363 11.36 6.79 21.20
C PRO A 363 11.34 7.73 22.42
N PRO A 364 10.22 7.87 23.17
CA PRO A 364 10.23 8.67 24.39
C PRO A 364 11.02 7.97 25.51
N PRO A 365 11.62 8.70 26.47
CA PRO A 365 12.37 8.12 27.60
C PRO A 365 11.60 7.01 28.33
N ALA A 366 10.31 7.22 28.56
CA ALA A 366 9.43 6.26 29.23
C ALA A 366 9.34 4.91 28.49
N LEU A 367 9.54 4.86 27.17
CA LEU A 367 9.54 3.61 26.43
C LEU A 367 10.78 2.75 26.75
N PHE A 368 11.94 3.36 26.99
CA PHE A 368 13.13 2.63 27.42
C PHE A 368 12.94 2.04 28.82
N ASP A 369 12.45 2.85 29.77
CA ASP A 369 12.14 2.39 31.13
C ASP A 369 11.16 1.21 31.11
N LEU A 370 10.15 1.28 30.24
CA LEU A 370 9.15 0.22 30.08
C LEU A 370 9.75 -1.06 29.52
N LEU A 371 10.60 -0.94 28.50
CA LEU A 371 11.28 -2.07 27.87
C LEU A 371 12.20 -2.77 28.89
N GLU A 372 12.97 -2.00 29.67
CA GLU A 372 13.82 -2.54 30.74
C GLU A 372 13.01 -3.27 31.81
N ALA A 373 11.89 -2.69 32.24
CA ALA A 373 11.01 -3.28 33.25
C ALA A 373 10.30 -4.56 32.77
N ALA A 374 10.08 -4.71 31.46
CA ALA A 374 9.44 -5.88 30.85
C ALA A 374 10.46 -6.94 30.36
N ALA A 375 11.75 -6.60 30.28
CA ALA A 375 12.77 -7.47 29.71
C ALA A 375 12.82 -8.88 30.34
N PRO A 376 12.77 -9.07 31.67
CA PRO A 376 12.81 -10.41 32.26
C PRO A 376 11.71 -11.34 31.73
N ARG A 377 10.51 -10.80 31.55
CA ARG A 377 9.36 -11.55 31.02
C ARG A 377 9.47 -11.80 29.52
N LEU A 378 9.92 -10.82 28.74
CA LEU A 378 10.14 -11.00 27.31
C LEU A 378 11.19 -12.09 27.02
N ILE A 379 12.24 -12.16 27.85
CA ILE A 379 13.26 -13.20 27.77
C ILE A 379 12.70 -14.57 28.17
N GLU A 380 11.91 -14.63 29.26
CA GLU A 380 11.27 -15.87 29.72
C GLU A 380 10.26 -16.43 28.70
N GLU A 381 9.41 -15.58 28.12
CA GLU A 381 8.44 -16.00 27.10
C GLU A 381 9.12 -16.47 25.80
N GLY A 382 10.33 -15.98 25.51
CA GLY A 382 11.15 -16.44 24.38
C GLY A 382 10.55 -16.16 23.00
N VAL A 383 9.48 -15.37 22.92
CA VAL A 383 8.83 -14.97 21.65
C VAL A 383 9.57 -13.77 21.07
N PRO A 384 10.19 -13.88 19.88
CA PRO A 384 10.94 -12.76 19.29
C PRO A 384 10.10 -11.52 19.05
N LEU A 385 10.66 -10.33 19.29
CA LEU A 385 10.07 -9.04 18.91
C LEU A 385 10.18 -8.85 17.40
N ASP A 386 9.06 -8.99 16.71
CA ASP A 386 8.98 -8.78 15.27
C ASP A 386 8.93 -7.28 14.93
N LEU A 387 10.09 -6.63 14.93
CA LEU A 387 10.22 -5.20 14.61
C LEU A 387 10.06 -4.90 13.12
N TRP A 388 10.14 -5.93 12.26
CA TRP A 388 10.15 -5.78 10.80
C TRP A 388 9.25 -6.83 10.12
N PRO A 389 7.93 -6.82 10.36
CA PRO A 389 7.00 -7.82 9.81
C PRO A 389 6.84 -7.70 8.29
N GLU A 390 7.10 -6.50 7.74
CA GLU A 390 6.94 -6.15 6.34
C GLU A 390 8.02 -5.14 5.93
N GLY A 391 8.32 -5.06 4.63
CA GLY A 391 9.25 -4.07 4.07
C GLY A 391 8.80 -2.61 4.29
N HIS A 392 9.78 -1.70 4.36
CA HIS A 392 9.61 -0.25 4.59
C HIS A 392 9.18 0.19 6.00
N ILE A 393 9.11 -0.73 6.96
CA ILE A 393 8.98 -0.38 8.37
C ILE A 393 10.38 -0.13 8.94
N SER A 394 10.52 0.92 9.75
CA SER A 394 11.76 1.26 10.44
C SER A 394 11.63 1.08 11.96
N ALA A 395 12.75 0.73 12.59
CA ALA A 395 12.88 0.70 14.05
C ALA A 395 14.07 1.57 14.47
N ASP A 396 13.92 2.35 15.54
CA ASP A 396 14.97 3.24 16.01
C ASP A 396 16.14 2.46 16.63
N VAL A 397 17.37 2.81 16.25
CA VAL A 397 18.57 2.06 16.65
C VAL A 397 18.84 2.11 18.15
N ASP A 398 18.43 3.16 18.88
CA ASP A 398 18.60 3.18 20.33
C ASP A 398 17.76 2.06 20.99
N LEU A 399 16.55 1.80 20.46
CA LEU A 399 15.69 0.72 20.95
C LEU A 399 16.17 -0.66 20.51
N VAL A 400 16.67 -0.78 19.28
CA VAL A 400 17.26 -2.04 18.79
C VAL A 400 18.47 -2.42 19.66
N GLU A 401 19.36 -1.46 19.91
CA GLU A 401 20.51 -1.67 20.80
C GLU A 401 20.05 -2.02 22.23
N ALA A 402 19.05 -1.32 22.76
CA ALA A 402 18.50 -1.62 24.08
C ALA A 402 17.95 -3.06 24.16
N CYS A 403 17.24 -3.54 23.13
CA CYS A 403 16.75 -4.92 23.08
C CYS A 403 17.91 -5.92 23.10
N LEU A 404 18.95 -5.68 22.29
CA LEU A 404 20.11 -6.57 22.20
C LEU A 404 20.91 -6.61 23.51
N ASP A 405 21.15 -5.46 24.14
CA ASP A 405 21.86 -5.35 25.44
C ASP A 405 21.07 -6.03 26.57
N LEU A 406 19.74 -5.91 26.56
CA LEU A 406 18.87 -6.59 27.52
C LEU A 406 18.72 -8.10 27.25
N GLY A 407 19.20 -8.61 26.11
CA GLY A 407 19.05 -10.02 25.72
C GLY A 407 17.64 -10.39 25.26
N ILE A 408 16.84 -9.40 24.84
CA ILE A 408 15.49 -9.62 24.32
C ILE A 408 15.59 -10.20 22.89
N PRO A 409 14.94 -11.36 22.60
CA PRO A 409 15.01 -11.95 21.27
C PRO A 409 14.34 -11.05 20.23
N LEU A 410 15.04 -10.80 19.12
CA LEU A 410 14.51 -10.06 17.96
C LEU A 410 14.10 -11.03 16.85
N GLY A 411 13.01 -10.70 16.14
CA GLY A 411 12.60 -11.41 14.93
C GLY A 411 13.59 -11.22 13.79
N GLU A 412 13.44 -12.00 12.72
CA GLU A 412 14.24 -11.82 11.52
C GLU A 412 14.01 -10.44 10.92
N ILE A 413 15.10 -9.77 10.55
CA ILE A 413 15.02 -8.49 9.86
C ILE A 413 14.59 -8.72 8.41
N HIS A 414 13.48 -8.11 8.02
CA HIS A 414 13.03 -8.16 6.63
C HIS A 414 14.10 -7.55 5.70
N PRO A 415 14.40 -8.12 4.51
CA PRO A 415 15.50 -7.65 3.65
C PRO A 415 15.43 -6.15 3.26
N SER A 416 14.21 -5.62 3.19
CA SER A 416 13.89 -4.22 2.88
C SER A 416 13.57 -3.37 4.12
N ALA A 417 13.87 -3.86 5.31
CA ALA A 417 13.70 -3.13 6.55
C ALA A 417 14.67 -1.95 6.64
N GLU A 418 14.24 -0.91 7.33
CA GLU A 418 15.05 0.28 7.58
C GLU A 418 15.45 0.37 9.06
N LEU A 419 16.61 0.95 9.33
CA LEU A 419 17.03 1.36 10.66
C LEU A 419 16.87 2.87 10.77
N SER A 420 16.07 3.33 11.74
CA SER A 420 15.87 4.74 12.01
C SER A 420 16.92 5.25 13.00
N PHE A 421 17.41 6.46 12.75
CA PHE A 421 18.30 7.18 13.66
C PHE A 421 17.64 8.45 14.21
N SER A 422 16.30 8.54 14.13
CA SER A 422 15.56 9.74 14.53
C SER A 422 15.74 10.06 16.02
N GLY A 423 15.69 9.04 16.88
CA GLY A 423 16.02 9.16 18.30
C GLY A 423 17.52 9.29 18.54
N TRP A 424 18.33 8.49 17.86
CA TRP A 424 19.78 8.50 18.04
C TRP A 424 20.45 9.83 17.65
N CYS A 425 19.91 10.56 16.68
CA CYS A 425 20.40 11.89 16.29
C CYS A 425 19.74 13.04 17.07
N LEU A 426 18.97 12.77 18.13
CA LEU A 426 18.35 13.84 18.93
C LEU A 426 19.43 14.67 19.63
N GLY A 427 19.41 16.00 19.52
CA GLY A 427 20.45 16.84 20.13
C GLY A 427 20.51 16.82 21.66
N GLU A 428 19.45 16.36 22.34
CA GLU A 428 19.43 16.16 23.78
C GLU A 428 19.55 14.68 24.17
N ARG A 429 20.42 14.37 25.14
CA ARG A 429 20.48 13.05 25.75
C ARG A 429 19.44 12.92 26.87
N ASP A 430 18.19 12.65 26.50
CA ASP A 430 17.05 12.59 27.42
C ASP A 430 16.91 11.25 28.19
N HIS A 431 17.73 10.24 27.87
CA HIS A 431 17.77 8.94 28.53
C HIS A 431 19.19 8.32 28.50
N PRO A 432 19.63 7.48 29.47
CA PRO A 432 20.93 6.82 29.42
C PRO A 432 21.17 5.94 28.18
N ARG A 433 20.11 5.32 27.64
CA ARG A 433 20.15 4.53 26.38
C ARG A 433 20.00 5.35 25.10
N ARG A 434 19.83 6.66 25.20
CA ARG A 434 19.92 7.59 24.06
C ARG A 434 21.39 7.69 23.62
N HIS A 435 21.63 7.78 22.32
CA HIS A 435 22.97 7.84 21.71
C HIS A 435 23.76 6.55 21.98
N ALA A 436 23.11 5.40 21.77
CA ALA A 436 23.72 4.09 21.91
C ALA A 436 25.09 3.98 21.20
N THR A 437 26.03 3.23 21.79
CA THR A 437 27.37 2.99 21.19
C THR A 437 27.32 2.14 19.91
N LEU A 438 26.21 1.44 19.67
CA LEU A 438 25.97 0.54 18.54
C LEU A 438 26.82 -0.75 18.57
N ASP A 439 27.42 -1.09 19.71
CA ASP A 439 28.31 -2.26 19.86
C ASP A 439 27.58 -3.57 19.54
N HIS A 440 26.35 -3.74 20.04
CA HIS A 440 25.57 -4.95 19.84
C HIS A 440 25.06 -5.04 18.40
N LEU A 441 24.62 -3.93 17.83
CA LEU A 441 24.21 -3.84 16.43
C LEU A 441 25.37 -4.21 15.50
N PHE A 442 26.59 -3.71 15.75
CA PHE A 442 27.79 -4.07 14.97
C PHE A 442 28.23 -5.52 15.18
N ALA A 443 28.02 -6.10 16.36
CA ALA A 443 28.29 -7.51 16.63
C ALA A 443 27.29 -8.45 15.93
N HIS A 444 26.08 -7.97 15.64
CA HIS A 444 25.04 -8.74 14.98
C HIS A 444 25.18 -8.70 13.46
N SER A 445 25.60 -9.81 12.84
CA SER A 445 25.96 -9.86 11.40
C SER A 445 24.86 -9.35 10.46
N SER A 446 23.60 -9.75 10.65
CA SER A 446 22.48 -9.30 9.80
C SER A 446 22.16 -7.81 9.97
N LEU A 447 22.11 -7.30 11.22
CA LEU A 447 21.84 -5.89 11.49
C LEU A 447 23.00 -4.99 11.04
N ARG A 448 24.24 -5.43 11.21
CA ARG A 448 25.42 -4.76 10.65
C ARG A 448 25.32 -4.66 9.14
N ARG A 449 24.94 -5.74 8.44
CA ARG A 449 24.72 -5.70 6.98
C ARG A 449 23.68 -4.64 6.60
N HIS A 450 22.54 -4.61 7.30
CA HIS A 450 21.50 -3.61 7.05
C HIS A 450 21.94 -2.18 7.35
N LEU A 451 22.77 -1.99 8.38
CA LEU A 451 23.37 -0.69 8.69
C LEU A 451 24.26 -0.20 7.53
N TYR A 452 25.14 -1.07 7.03
CA TYR A 452 26.03 -0.73 5.90
C TYR A 452 25.22 -0.41 4.63
N ARG A 453 24.19 -1.21 4.29
CA ARG A 453 23.28 -0.94 3.16
C ARG A 453 22.57 0.42 3.25
N ASN A 454 22.40 0.95 4.47
CA ASN A 454 21.74 2.23 4.72
C ASN A 454 22.70 3.42 4.87
N ALA A 455 24.02 3.22 4.89
CA ALA A 455 24.99 4.28 5.16
C ALA A 455 24.85 5.48 4.21
N GLY A 456 24.64 5.23 2.91
CA GLY A 456 24.47 6.29 1.92
C GLY A 456 23.20 7.14 2.08
N ARG A 457 22.26 6.74 2.95
CA ARG A 457 21.12 7.58 3.37
C ARG A 457 21.41 8.37 4.64
N LEU A 458 22.33 7.89 5.49
CA LEU A 458 22.72 8.54 6.75
C LEU A 458 23.64 9.74 6.50
N PHE A 459 24.65 9.56 5.64
CA PHE A 459 25.63 10.60 5.33
C PHE A 459 25.24 11.34 4.04
N GLY A 460 24.65 12.53 4.17
CA GLY A 460 24.15 13.29 3.01
C GLY A 460 23.54 14.66 3.35
N ARG A 461 24.00 15.70 2.66
CA ARG A 461 23.53 17.09 2.74
C ARG A 461 22.02 17.16 2.51
N GLY A 462 21.28 17.35 3.60
CA GLY A 462 19.83 17.56 3.58
C GLY A 462 18.97 16.30 3.43
N ARG A 463 19.51 15.16 2.99
CA ARG A 463 18.77 13.88 2.97
C ARG A 463 18.68 13.21 4.34
N GLY A 464 19.69 13.39 5.21
CA GLY A 464 19.60 12.96 6.61
C GLY A 464 18.35 13.51 7.29
N LYS A 465 17.98 14.77 7.01
CA LYS A 465 16.75 15.41 7.53
C LYS A 465 15.43 14.91 6.91
N THR A 466 15.45 14.25 5.75
CA THR A 466 14.22 13.68 5.16
C THR A 466 13.83 12.32 5.76
N MET A 467 14.79 11.62 6.38
CA MET A 467 14.57 10.35 7.09
C MET A 467 14.41 10.55 8.61
N LEU A 468 15.03 11.60 9.16
CA LEU A 468 14.85 11.99 10.55
C LEU A 468 13.50 12.72 10.68
N GLN A 469 12.52 12.09 11.31
CA GLN A 469 11.24 12.74 11.52
C GLN A 469 11.41 13.88 12.54
N ALA A 470 11.29 15.13 12.08
CA ALA A 470 11.32 16.28 12.96
C ALA A 470 10.08 16.28 13.88
N GLN A 471 10.32 16.28 15.20
CA GLN A 471 9.26 16.54 16.17
C GLN A 471 9.20 18.03 16.49
N PRO A 472 8.00 18.64 16.60
CA PRO A 472 7.87 20.04 16.99
C PRO A 472 8.59 20.33 18.32
N GLY A 473 9.65 21.14 18.26
CA GLY A 473 10.45 21.51 19.44
C GLY A 473 11.62 20.57 19.78
N ARG A 474 11.85 19.52 18.99
CA ARG A 474 12.94 18.54 19.13
C ARG A 474 13.56 18.28 17.75
N GLU A 475 14.31 19.26 17.26
CA GLU A 475 15.01 19.15 15.97
C GLU A 475 16.20 18.20 16.11
N PRO A 476 16.31 17.17 15.24
CA PRO A 476 17.45 16.28 15.25
C PRO A 476 18.71 16.99 14.71
N GLU A 477 19.86 16.62 15.27
CA GLU A 477 21.16 16.96 14.70
C GLU A 477 21.40 16.13 13.43
N THR A 478 22.36 16.54 12.60
CA THR A 478 22.76 15.71 11.46
C THR A 478 23.54 14.50 11.97
N PHE A 479 23.46 13.39 11.23
CA PHE A 479 24.14 12.15 11.63
C PHE A 479 25.66 12.36 11.80
N GLU A 480 26.27 13.18 10.95
CA GLU A 480 27.69 13.53 11.01
C GLU A 480 28.09 14.17 12.35
N ILE A 481 27.23 15.03 12.91
CA ILE A 481 27.50 15.69 14.19
C ILE A 481 27.38 14.67 15.33
N ALA A 482 26.29 13.90 15.36
CA ALA A 482 26.06 12.87 16.38
C ALA A 482 27.10 11.73 16.34
N ALA A 483 27.68 11.46 15.17
CA ALA A 483 28.68 10.41 14.97
C ALA A 483 30.05 10.71 15.60
N VAL A 484 30.43 11.98 15.80
CA VAL A 484 31.81 12.35 16.21
C VAL A 484 32.26 11.64 17.48
N ASP A 485 31.36 11.48 18.46
CA ASP A 485 31.66 10.87 19.75
C ASP A 485 31.40 9.35 19.79
N ASN A 486 31.04 8.73 18.65
CA ASN A 486 30.73 7.31 18.54
C ASN A 486 31.69 6.58 17.58
N ALA A 487 32.55 5.71 18.12
CA ALA A 487 33.59 5.01 17.36
C ALA A 487 33.02 4.09 16.25
N ASN A 488 31.88 3.45 16.47
CA ASN A 488 31.25 2.57 15.47
C ASN A 488 30.63 3.38 14.34
N ALA A 489 29.96 4.50 14.66
CA ALA A 489 29.44 5.43 13.65
C ALA A 489 30.56 6.05 12.82
N MET A 490 31.69 6.42 13.44
CA MET A 490 32.88 6.89 12.72
C MET A 490 33.51 5.80 11.86
N THR A 491 33.49 4.54 12.30
CA THR A 491 33.94 3.41 11.48
C THR A 491 33.05 3.22 10.26
N LEU A 492 31.73 3.28 10.41
CA LEU A 492 30.78 3.24 9.29
C LEU A 492 31.04 4.37 8.29
N ALA A 493 31.25 5.59 8.78
CA ALA A 493 31.55 6.75 7.95
C ALA A 493 32.84 6.54 7.14
N ARG A 494 33.89 6.05 7.80
CA ARG A 494 35.19 5.76 7.17
C ARG A 494 35.07 4.66 6.12
N ASP A 495 34.43 3.55 6.45
CA ASP A 495 34.27 2.41 5.54
C ASP A 495 33.45 2.82 4.30
N TYR A 496 32.38 3.59 4.49
CA TYR A 496 31.57 4.10 3.39
C TYR A 496 32.35 5.08 2.50
N LEU A 497 33.08 6.03 3.09
CA LEU A 497 33.93 6.95 2.33
C LEU A 497 35.03 6.20 1.54
N HIS A 498 35.69 5.23 2.18
CA HIS A 498 36.67 4.37 1.54
C HIS A 498 36.06 3.61 0.36
N HIS A 499 34.85 3.03 0.53
CA HIS A 499 34.16 2.36 -0.57
C HIS A 499 33.86 3.28 -1.76
N LEU A 500 33.43 4.52 -1.51
CA LEU A 500 33.20 5.49 -2.59
C LEU A 500 34.51 5.82 -3.33
N ILE A 501 35.60 6.03 -2.60
CA ILE A 501 36.92 6.31 -3.16
C ILE A 501 37.45 5.11 -3.97
N ASP A 502 37.32 3.89 -3.44
CA ASP A 502 37.75 2.68 -4.14
C ASP A 502 37.03 2.51 -5.48
N ARG A 503 35.72 2.80 -5.54
CA ARG A 503 34.96 2.80 -6.80
C ARG A 503 35.45 3.85 -7.81
N LEU A 504 35.97 4.99 -7.36
CA LEU A 504 36.60 5.97 -8.26
C LEU A 504 37.93 5.46 -8.81
N HIS A 505 38.69 4.69 -8.04
CA HIS A 505 39.98 4.13 -8.45
C HIS A 505 39.85 2.91 -9.38
N SER A 506 39.00 1.96 -9.02
CA SER A 506 38.92 0.63 -9.66
C SER A 506 37.77 0.50 -10.66
N GLY A 507 36.73 1.32 -10.52
CA GLY A 507 35.51 1.24 -11.33
C GLY A 507 35.66 1.72 -12.79
N ALA A 508 34.58 1.53 -13.55
CA ALA A 508 34.37 2.16 -14.85
C ALA A 508 33.44 3.40 -14.74
N LEU A 509 33.04 4.03 -15.84
CA LEU A 509 32.28 5.29 -15.84
C LEU A 509 31.01 5.25 -14.98
N GLY A 510 30.24 4.17 -15.04
CA GLY A 510 29.01 4.04 -14.26
C GLY A 510 29.26 3.94 -12.75
N ASP A 511 30.33 3.26 -12.34
CA ASP A 511 30.79 3.23 -10.94
C ASP A 511 31.27 4.61 -10.49
N TYR A 512 32.07 5.25 -11.33
CA TYR A 512 32.64 6.58 -11.08
C TYR A 512 31.55 7.63 -10.90
N GLU A 513 30.55 7.64 -11.78
CA GLU A 513 29.39 8.54 -11.71
C GLU A 513 28.66 8.39 -10.37
N LYS A 514 28.34 7.16 -9.97
CA LYS A 514 27.61 6.88 -8.72
C LYS A 514 28.41 7.34 -7.52
N ALA A 515 29.69 6.98 -7.46
CA ALA A 515 30.57 7.39 -6.38
C ALA A 515 30.70 8.92 -6.30
N CYS A 516 30.87 9.59 -7.45
CA CYS A 516 30.91 11.04 -7.53
C CYS A 516 29.61 11.68 -7.02
N HIS A 517 28.43 11.17 -7.43
CA HIS A 517 27.14 11.68 -6.96
C HIS A 517 27.03 11.56 -5.43
N ARG A 518 27.39 10.40 -4.86
CA ARG A 518 27.34 10.17 -3.42
C ARG A 518 28.31 11.07 -2.65
N LEU A 519 29.53 11.26 -3.16
CA LEU A 519 30.51 12.17 -2.56
C LEU A 519 30.06 13.63 -2.60
N GLN A 520 29.37 14.07 -3.66
CA GLN A 520 28.81 15.41 -3.74
C GLN A 520 27.68 15.65 -2.72
N GLU A 521 26.95 14.59 -2.37
CA GLU A 521 25.97 14.64 -1.28
C GLU A 521 26.65 14.58 0.09
N PHE A 522 27.85 13.99 0.22
CA PHE A 522 28.57 13.85 1.49
C PHE A 522 29.08 15.21 2.03
N ASP A 523 29.11 15.39 3.36
CA ASP A 523 29.78 16.56 3.95
C ASP A 523 31.30 16.40 3.94
N LEU A 524 31.92 16.80 2.82
CA LEU A 524 33.37 16.70 2.63
C LEU A 524 34.18 17.61 3.58
N VAL A 525 33.59 18.67 4.14
CA VAL A 525 34.29 19.52 5.11
C VAL A 525 34.47 18.75 6.41
N TRP A 526 33.38 18.15 6.91
CA TRP A 526 33.42 17.26 8.06
C TRP A 526 34.34 16.06 7.79
N ALA A 527 34.21 15.40 6.64
CA ALA A 527 35.06 14.28 6.26
C ALA A 527 36.55 14.64 6.27
N ASN A 528 36.91 15.83 5.77
CA ASN A 528 38.31 16.29 5.76
C ASN A 528 38.88 16.48 7.17
N SER A 529 38.07 16.96 8.12
CA SER A 529 38.49 17.15 9.51
C SER A 529 38.75 15.84 10.25
N HIS A 530 38.14 14.73 9.82
CA HIS A 530 38.22 13.44 10.52
C HIS A 530 38.97 12.33 9.74
N PHE A 531 38.96 12.39 8.41
CA PHE A 531 39.49 11.39 7.47
C PHE A 531 40.28 12.04 6.32
N GLY A 532 41.05 13.08 6.62
CA GLY A 532 41.83 13.82 5.62
C GLY A 532 42.78 12.93 4.80
N ASP A 533 43.31 11.87 5.41
CA ASP A 533 44.12 10.85 4.73
C ASP A 533 43.38 10.16 3.58
N LEU A 534 42.09 9.87 3.76
CA LEU A 534 41.26 9.31 2.70
C LEU A 534 40.97 10.33 1.61
N LEU A 535 40.68 11.59 1.96
CA LEU A 535 40.40 12.61 0.95
C LEU A 535 41.63 13.00 0.12
N GLU A 536 42.83 12.93 0.68
CA GLU A 536 44.08 13.14 -0.08
C GLU A 536 44.19 12.17 -1.25
N SER A 537 43.73 10.92 -1.10
CA SER A 537 43.76 9.92 -2.17
C SER A 537 42.90 10.26 -3.39
N LEU A 538 41.91 11.17 -3.25
CA LEU A 538 41.13 11.65 -4.39
C LEU A 538 41.98 12.37 -5.44
N HIS A 539 43.16 12.88 -5.07
CA HIS A 539 44.10 13.48 -6.01
C HIS A 539 44.85 12.47 -6.87
N ASP A 540 44.91 11.21 -6.44
CA ASP A 540 45.65 10.13 -7.10
C ASP A 540 44.76 9.30 -8.04
N ILE A 541 43.51 9.73 -8.27
CA ILE A 541 42.59 9.02 -9.17
C ILE A 541 43.06 9.17 -10.62
N ASP A 542 43.46 8.05 -11.22
CA ASP A 542 43.77 7.97 -12.64
C ASP A 542 42.48 7.87 -13.48
N THR A 543 41.92 9.02 -13.81
CA THR A 543 40.72 9.13 -14.65
C THR A 543 40.95 8.63 -16.08
N ALA A 544 42.20 8.58 -16.58
CA ALA A 544 42.49 7.98 -17.87
C ALA A 544 42.35 6.45 -17.82
N ALA A 545 42.77 5.82 -16.71
CA ALA A 545 42.56 4.39 -16.48
C ALA A 545 41.06 4.04 -16.35
N VAL A 546 40.25 4.90 -15.71
CA VAL A 546 38.78 4.75 -15.67
C VAL A 546 38.19 4.79 -17.09
N LEU A 547 38.61 5.75 -17.92
CA LEU A 547 38.17 5.83 -19.31
C LEU A 547 38.60 4.60 -20.11
N GLN A 548 39.84 4.14 -19.92
CA GLN A 548 40.36 2.95 -20.58
C GLN A 548 39.51 1.73 -20.28
N ARG A 549 39.27 1.42 -18.99
CA ARG A 549 38.41 0.29 -18.58
C ARG A 549 37.01 0.41 -19.13
N THR A 550 36.45 1.63 -19.13
CA THR A 550 35.11 1.88 -19.69
C THR A 550 35.07 1.55 -21.19
N LEU A 551 36.02 2.05 -21.97
CA LEU A 551 36.06 1.81 -23.42
C LEU A 551 36.39 0.35 -23.78
N GLN A 552 37.22 -0.33 -22.98
CA GLN A 552 37.47 -1.77 -23.12
C GLN A 552 36.26 -2.62 -22.70
N GLY A 553 35.44 -2.13 -21.77
CA GLY A 553 34.17 -2.73 -21.36
C GLY A 553 33.03 -2.48 -22.34
N GLY A 554 33.06 -1.33 -23.03
CA GLY A 554 32.25 -0.99 -24.19
C GLY A 554 31.42 0.28 -24.05
N VAL A 555 30.76 0.68 -25.14
CA VAL A 555 29.83 1.81 -25.18
C VAL A 555 28.51 1.36 -25.80
N LEU A 556 27.39 1.89 -25.30
CA LEU A 556 26.04 1.50 -25.74
C LEU A 556 25.84 1.64 -27.25
N GLU A 557 26.47 2.65 -27.85
CA GLU A 557 26.43 2.93 -29.29
C GLU A 557 27.28 1.99 -30.15
N GLU A 558 27.84 0.90 -29.59
CA GLU A 558 28.27 -0.27 -30.38
C GLU A 558 27.06 -1.03 -30.93
N TYR A 559 25.89 -0.87 -30.30
CA TYR A 559 24.62 -1.37 -30.78
C TYR A 559 23.78 -0.27 -31.44
N HIS A 560 22.99 -0.67 -32.42
CA HIS A 560 21.96 0.16 -33.04
C HIS A 560 20.72 -0.65 -33.38
N ALA A 561 19.55 -0.01 -33.32
CA ALA A 561 18.29 -0.58 -33.77
C ALA A 561 17.86 0.14 -35.06
N GLU A 562 18.11 -0.49 -36.21
CA GLU A 562 17.49 -0.09 -37.48
C GLU A 562 15.99 -0.40 -37.46
N PRO A 563 15.13 0.35 -38.18
CA PRO A 563 15.50 1.18 -39.35
C PRO A 563 15.63 2.70 -39.18
N LEU A 564 15.44 3.33 -38.01
CA LEU A 564 15.39 4.80 -37.96
C LEU A 564 16.03 5.37 -36.68
N THR A 565 16.74 6.50 -36.80
CA THR A 565 17.07 7.36 -35.66
C THR A 565 15.75 7.97 -35.14
N TRP A 566 15.28 7.54 -33.97
CA TRP A 566 13.94 7.86 -33.50
C TRP A 566 13.92 9.16 -32.69
N GLN A 567 12.88 9.98 -32.88
CA GLN A 567 12.50 10.91 -31.83
C GLN A 567 11.55 10.19 -30.87
N GLN A 568 11.90 10.15 -29.59
CA GLN A 568 10.98 9.65 -28.57
C GLN A 568 9.83 10.63 -28.37
N ALA A 569 8.64 10.11 -28.12
CA ALA A 569 7.54 10.93 -27.67
C ALA A 569 7.84 11.47 -26.28
N ASP A 570 8.26 12.73 -26.17
CA ASP A 570 8.45 13.38 -24.88
C ASP A 570 7.08 13.55 -24.19
N VAL A 571 6.78 12.65 -23.26
CA VAL A 571 5.49 12.57 -22.55
C VAL A 571 5.38 13.66 -21.47
N ALA A 572 6.50 14.26 -21.04
CA ALA A 572 6.57 15.11 -19.86
C ALA A 572 6.88 16.61 -20.13
N GLY A 573 7.38 16.99 -21.32
CA GLY A 573 7.90 18.34 -21.59
C GLY A 573 6.94 19.38 -22.17
N ASP A 574 6.12 19.04 -23.18
CA ASP A 574 4.97 19.85 -23.62
C ASP A 574 4.06 19.00 -24.54
N PRO A 575 2.85 18.62 -24.10
CA PRO A 575 2.02 17.62 -24.79
C PRO A 575 1.44 18.07 -26.15
N MET A 576 1.71 19.29 -26.63
CA MET A 576 1.07 19.90 -27.80
C MET A 576 1.99 20.27 -28.96
N VAL A 577 3.29 19.95 -28.91
CA VAL A 577 4.14 20.07 -30.11
C VAL A 577 3.76 18.95 -31.09
N ARG A 578 2.93 19.30 -32.08
CA ARG A 578 2.67 18.44 -33.25
C ARG A 578 3.99 18.25 -34.02
N PRO A 579 4.21 17.10 -34.67
CA PRO A 579 5.44 16.87 -35.42
C PRO A 579 5.60 17.99 -36.45
N SER A 580 6.60 18.85 -36.27
CA SER A 580 6.97 19.85 -37.26
C SER A 580 8.46 19.84 -37.60
N VAL A 581 9.29 18.95 -37.04
CA VAL A 581 10.74 19.00 -37.27
C VAL A 581 11.36 17.59 -37.28
N SER A 582 11.63 17.08 -38.49
CA SER A 582 12.57 16.00 -38.87
C SER A 582 12.52 14.65 -38.12
N GLY A 583 11.78 13.67 -38.67
CA GLY A 583 11.95 12.23 -38.36
C GLY A 583 10.66 11.49 -37.94
N PRO A 584 10.69 10.14 -37.90
CA PRO A 584 9.60 9.31 -37.40
C PRO A 584 9.51 9.31 -35.86
N LEU A 585 8.30 9.28 -35.31
CA LEU A 585 8.01 9.34 -33.87
C LEU A 585 7.67 7.96 -33.31
N ARG A 586 8.49 7.39 -32.40
CA ARG A 586 8.21 6.09 -31.76
C ARG A 586 6.99 6.18 -30.84
N LEU A 587 6.10 5.18 -30.92
CA LEU A 587 4.95 5.00 -30.03
C LEU A 587 5.22 3.85 -29.04
N LEU A 588 4.46 3.79 -27.95
CA LEU A 588 4.40 2.58 -27.14
C LEU A 588 3.87 1.44 -28.01
N SER A 589 4.61 0.34 -28.10
CA SER A 589 4.31 -0.76 -29.03
C SER A 589 4.66 -2.11 -28.40
N PRO A 590 3.94 -3.17 -28.75
CA PRO A 590 4.10 -4.45 -28.11
C PRO A 590 5.30 -5.20 -28.64
N PHE A 591 6.06 -5.80 -27.73
CA PHE A 591 7.09 -6.76 -28.07
C PHE A 591 6.51 -7.97 -28.85
N PRO A 592 7.17 -8.46 -29.92
CA PRO A 592 8.49 -8.05 -30.44
C PRO A 592 8.46 -7.04 -31.59
N SER A 593 7.43 -6.19 -31.71
CA SER A 593 7.31 -5.21 -32.79
C SER A 593 7.48 -3.77 -32.31
N ILE A 594 8.03 -2.92 -33.16
CA ILE A 594 8.10 -1.48 -32.92
C ILE A 594 7.03 -0.80 -33.78
N VAL A 595 6.27 0.15 -33.23
CA VAL A 595 5.36 0.99 -34.03
C VAL A 595 5.79 2.44 -33.94
N ALA A 596 5.89 3.11 -35.10
CA ALA A 596 6.17 4.53 -35.18
C ALA A 596 5.15 5.26 -36.03
N MET A 597 5.04 6.57 -35.80
CA MET A 597 4.28 7.50 -36.61
C MET A 597 5.22 8.18 -37.62
N GLN A 598 5.05 7.89 -38.91
CA GLN A 598 5.69 8.59 -40.02
C GLN A 598 4.72 9.62 -40.60
N GLY A 599 4.81 10.88 -40.13
CA GLY A 599 3.84 11.92 -40.48
C GLY A 599 2.48 11.62 -39.82
N LEU A 600 1.52 11.15 -40.61
CA LEU A 600 0.21 10.66 -40.13
C LEU A 600 0.05 9.14 -40.31
N ARG A 601 1.06 8.42 -40.79
CA ARG A 601 1.00 6.97 -41.01
C ARG A 601 1.54 6.21 -39.81
N LEU A 602 0.79 5.22 -39.35
CA LEU A 602 1.26 4.21 -38.42
C LEU A 602 2.02 3.13 -39.19
N VAL A 603 3.25 2.87 -38.78
CA VAL A 603 4.16 1.92 -39.42
C VAL A 603 4.70 0.98 -38.35
N GLN A 604 4.50 -0.32 -38.56
CA GLN A 604 5.08 -1.39 -37.77
C GLN A 604 6.42 -1.81 -38.37
N TYR A 605 7.41 -2.00 -37.52
CA TYR A 605 8.68 -2.61 -37.83
C TYR A 605 8.77 -3.92 -37.05
N SER A 606 8.90 -5.00 -37.80
CA SER A 606 9.20 -6.33 -37.31
C SER A 606 10.60 -6.73 -37.74
N ALA A 607 11.07 -7.91 -37.32
CA ALA A 607 12.45 -8.35 -37.50
C ALA A 607 13.04 -8.12 -38.90
N ASN A 608 12.24 -8.30 -39.95
CA ASN A 608 12.67 -8.17 -41.35
C ASN A 608 11.68 -7.42 -42.25
N GLU A 609 10.60 -6.85 -41.68
CA GLU A 609 9.53 -6.24 -42.48
C GLU A 609 9.08 -4.91 -41.90
N GLU A 610 8.92 -3.92 -42.78
CA GLU A 610 8.20 -2.67 -42.53
C GLU A 610 6.79 -2.80 -43.10
N GLN A 611 5.79 -2.63 -42.25
CA GLN A 611 4.39 -2.70 -42.63
C GLN A 611 3.65 -1.41 -42.28
N VAL A 612 3.00 -0.80 -43.26
CA VAL A 612 2.07 0.31 -43.01
C VAL A 612 0.76 -0.25 -42.44
N LEU A 613 0.44 0.13 -41.20
CA LEU A 613 -0.78 -0.28 -40.51
C LEU A 613 -1.99 0.55 -40.96
N GLY A 614 -1.77 1.83 -41.29
CA GLY A 614 -2.78 2.74 -41.82
C GLY A 614 -2.56 4.20 -41.41
N ASP A 615 -3.53 5.07 -41.73
CA ASP A 615 -3.46 6.50 -41.46
C ASP A 615 -4.16 6.87 -40.13
N TRP A 616 -3.49 7.66 -39.30
CA TRP A 616 -4.04 8.29 -38.11
C TRP A 616 -4.61 9.69 -38.43
N PRO A 617 -5.86 10.00 -38.08
CA PRO A 617 -6.49 11.25 -38.52
C PRO A 617 -5.77 12.51 -38.02
N ALA A 618 -5.55 13.49 -38.89
CA ALA A 618 -4.91 14.78 -38.54
C ALA A 618 -5.66 15.59 -37.46
N THR A 619 -6.96 15.32 -37.30
CA THR A 619 -7.85 15.92 -36.30
C THR A 619 -7.88 15.16 -34.98
N ALA A 620 -7.37 13.93 -34.95
CA ALA A 620 -7.34 13.11 -33.74
C ALA A 620 -6.26 13.62 -32.76
N PRO A 621 -6.42 13.36 -31.44
CA PRO A 621 -5.35 13.58 -30.48
C PRO A 621 -4.10 12.77 -30.83
N ARG A 622 -2.96 13.16 -30.26
CA ARG A 622 -1.68 12.46 -30.45
C ARG A 622 -1.83 10.99 -30.02
N ALA A 623 -1.48 10.07 -30.92
CA ALA A 623 -1.33 8.66 -30.58
C ALA A 623 -0.18 8.51 -29.57
N LEU A 624 -0.43 7.74 -28.52
CA LEU A 624 0.53 7.41 -27.46
C LEU A 624 1.12 6.01 -27.66
N GLY A 625 0.29 5.08 -28.15
CA GLY A 625 0.67 3.69 -28.36
C GLY A 625 -0.18 3.03 -29.43
N ALA A 626 0.31 1.92 -29.97
CA ALA A 626 -0.42 1.11 -30.93
C ALA A 626 -0.12 -0.38 -30.72
N ILE A 627 -1.17 -1.20 -30.75
CA ILE A 627 -1.08 -2.67 -30.68
C ILE A 627 -1.54 -3.18 -32.06
N PRO A 628 -0.62 -3.60 -32.93
CA PRO A 628 -0.97 -4.23 -34.19
C PRO A 628 -1.51 -5.65 -33.95
N LEU A 629 -2.64 -5.96 -34.59
CA LEU A 629 -3.18 -7.30 -34.72
C LEU A 629 -3.17 -7.66 -36.21
N PRO A 630 -3.23 -8.95 -36.58
CA PRO A 630 -3.24 -9.38 -37.98
C PRO A 630 -4.27 -8.67 -38.88
N ASP A 631 -5.48 -8.38 -38.37
CA ASP A 631 -6.58 -7.81 -39.16
C ASP A 631 -6.92 -6.34 -38.85
N ASP A 632 -6.36 -5.73 -37.79
CA ASP A 632 -6.62 -4.33 -37.41
C ASP A 632 -5.54 -3.81 -36.44
N THR A 633 -5.57 -2.53 -36.09
CA THR A 633 -4.65 -1.96 -35.10
C THR A 633 -5.43 -1.20 -34.04
N LEU A 634 -5.16 -1.50 -32.77
CA LEU A 634 -5.70 -0.75 -31.64
C LEU A 634 -4.77 0.41 -31.33
N VAL A 635 -5.27 1.65 -31.38
CA VAL A 635 -4.47 2.86 -31.13
C VAL A 635 -4.88 3.50 -29.81
N LEU A 636 -3.92 3.75 -28.92
CA LEU A 636 -4.11 4.43 -27.64
C LEU A 636 -3.79 5.92 -27.77
N PHE A 637 -4.61 6.79 -27.17
CA PHE A 637 -4.39 8.23 -27.20
C PHE A 637 -4.95 8.94 -25.95
N GLY A 638 -4.33 10.07 -25.60
CA GLY A 638 -4.71 10.90 -24.46
C GLY A 638 -5.81 11.90 -24.84
N LEU A 639 -6.77 12.12 -23.93
CA LEU A 639 -7.84 13.10 -24.10
C LEU A 639 -7.63 14.40 -23.33
N ASP A 640 -6.66 14.45 -22.42
CA ASP A 640 -6.31 15.64 -21.66
C ASP A 640 -4.79 15.86 -21.58
N ARG A 641 -4.40 17.09 -21.20
CA ARG A 641 -3.02 17.54 -21.14
C ARG A 641 -2.16 16.77 -20.14
N TYR A 642 -2.77 16.25 -19.09
CA TYR A 642 -2.08 15.60 -17.96
C TYR A 642 -2.09 14.07 -18.07
N LEU A 643 -2.59 13.53 -19.19
CA LEU A 643 -2.74 12.10 -19.45
C LEU A 643 -3.53 11.36 -18.36
N ASN A 644 -4.44 12.07 -17.68
CA ASN A 644 -5.30 11.49 -16.64
C ASN A 644 -6.42 10.64 -17.25
N ARG A 645 -6.74 10.88 -18.53
CA ARG A 645 -7.74 10.14 -19.29
C ARG A 645 -7.18 9.65 -20.61
N ILE A 646 -6.92 8.35 -20.68
CA ILE A 646 -6.44 7.63 -21.87
C ILE A 646 -7.58 6.76 -22.40
N VAL A 647 -7.74 6.73 -23.71
CA VAL A 647 -8.71 5.87 -24.41
C VAL A 647 -8.01 5.17 -25.57
N ALA A 648 -8.65 4.14 -26.11
CA ALA A 648 -8.21 3.46 -27.31
C ALA A 648 -9.31 3.49 -28.38
N THR A 649 -8.93 3.25 -29.63
CA THR A 649 -9.87 3.04 -30.74
C THR A 649 -9.28 2.05 -31.73
N TRP A 650 -10.14 1.32 -32.43
CA TRP A 650 -9.74 0.50 -33.56
C TRP A 650 -9.46 1.39 -34.76
N LEU A 651 -8.36 1.16 -35.47
CA LEU A 651 -7.99 1.96 -36.63
C LEU A 651 -9.06 1.87 -37.73
N SER A 652 -9.72 0.71 -37.86
CA SER A 652 -10.88 0.51 -38.73
C SER A 652 -12.16 1.27 -38.31
N ALA A 653 -12.24 1.73 -37.05
CA ALA A 653 -13.44 2.37 -36.49
C ALA A 653 -13.09 3.55 -35.54
N PRO A 654 -12.44 4.61 -36.04
CA PRO A 654 -11.84 5.67 -35.21
C PRO A 654 -12.84 6.41 -34.31
N ASP A 655 -14.13 6.44 -34.68
CA ASP A 655 -15.20 7.08 -33.91
C ASP A 655 -15.64 6.30 -32.65
N LYS A 656 -15.20 5.05 -32.47
CA LYS A 656 -15.58 4.20 -31.35
C LYS A 656 -14.50 4.17 -30.27
N GLN A 657 -14.68 4.97 -29.22
CA GLN A 657 -13.75 5.00 -28.09
C GLN A 657 -13.96 3.85 -27.11
N ILE A 658 -12.85 3.23 -26.71
CA ILE A 658 -12.77 2.17 -25.70
C ILE A 658 -12.07 2.74 -24.46
N PRO A 659 -12.69 2.68 -23.27
CA PRO A 659 -12.03 3.09 -22.03
C PRO A 659 -10.79 2.24 -21.74
N VAL A 660 -9.67 2.88 -21.38
CA VAL A 660 -8.41 2.20 -21.03
C VAL A 660 -8.13 2.36 -19.54
N LYS A 661 -7.84 1.26 -18.84
CA LYS A 661 -7.33 1.30 -17.46
C LYS A 661 -5.89 1.81 -17.46
N ARG A 662 -5.50 2.58 -16.45
CA ARG A 662 -4.15 3.18 -16.34
C ARG A 662 -3.00 2.16 -16.43
N GLY A 663 -3.20 0.93 -15.95
CA GLY A 663 -2.19 -0.15 -16.03
C GLY A 663 -1.82 -0.54 -17.47
N ILE A 664 -2.78 -0.55 -18.40
CA ILE A 664 -2.54 -0.92 -19.82
C ILE A 664 -1.60 0.09 -20.49
N TYR A 665 -1.77 1.39 -20.21
CA TYR A 665 -0.89 2.43 -20.77
C TYR A 665 0.57 2.25 -20.35
N HIS A 666 0.81 1.90 -19.08
CA HIS A 666 2.16 1.68 -18.57
C HIS A 666 2.78 0.35 -19.05
N ASN A 667 1.96 -0.58 -19.57
CA ASN A 667 2.36 -1.93 -19.97
C ASN A 667 2.20 -2.17 -21.48
N CYS A 668 2.04 -1.13 -22.30
CA CYS A 668 1.94 -1.30 -23.76
C CYS A 668 3.22 -1.83 -24.41
N GLU A 669 4.35 -1.71 -23.71
CA GLU A 669 5.65 -2.23 -24.13
C GLU A 669 5.90 -3.67 -23.61
N SER A 670 4.98 -4.23 -22.82
CA SER A 670 5.11 -5.60 -22.30
C SER A 670 5.02 -6.65 -23.41
N PRO A 671 5.52 -7.87 -23.15
CA PRO A 671 5.41 -8.98 -24.07
C PRO A 671 3.99 -9.31 -24.50
N MET A 672 3.83 -9.58 -25.79
CA MET A 672 2.57 -10.03 -26.35
C MET A 672 2.77 -11.26 -27.22
N LEU A 673 1.80 -12.18 -27.16
CA LEU A 673 1.83 -13.42 -27.93
C LEU A 673 0.72 -13.39 -28.98
N THR A 674 1.06 -13.52 -30.26
CA THR A 674 0.06 -13.67 -31.33
C THR A 674 -0.65 -15.02 -31.19
N VAL A 675 -1.99 -15.00 -31.12
CA VAL A 675 -2.82 -16.20 -31.02
C VAL A 675 -3.92 -16.11 -32.07
N GLY A 676 -3.80 -16.89 -33.15
CA GLY A 676 -4.71 -16.80 -34.30
C GLY A 676 -4.68 -15.40 -34.92
N THR A 677 -5.84 -14.71 -34.97
CA THR A 677 -5.96 -13.31 -35.43
C THR A 677 -5.95 -12.29 -34.27
N GLY A 678 -5.73 -12.76 -33.05
CA GLY A 678 -5.70 -11.95 -31.84
C GLY A 678 -4.31 -11.87 -31.21
N VAL A 679 -4.24 -11.13 -30.10
CA VAL A 679 -3.00 -10.94 -29.32
C VAL A 679 -3.28 -11.17 -27.84
N PHE A 680 -2.54 -12.06 -27.20
CA PHE A 680 -2.62 -12.37 -25.79
C PHE A 680 -1.69 -11.47 -24.96
N GLN A 681 -2.22 -10.90 -23.88
CA GLN A 681 -1.57 -9.93 -22.99
C GLN A 681 -1.57 -10.36 -21.51
N GLY A 682 -1.65 -11.67 -21.24
CA GLY A 682 -1.61 -12.22 -19.88
C GLY A 682 -2.97 -12.51 -19.23
N GLU A 683 -4.04 -11.80 -19.58
CA GLU A 683 -5.40 -12.10 -19.10
C GLU A 683 -6.18 -12.94 -20.11
N LYS A 684 -6.40 -12.41 -21.30
CA LYS A 684 -7.20 -13.01 -22.38
C LYS A 684 -6.72 -12.47 -23.72
N THR A 685 -6.83 -13.25 -24.80
CA THR A 685 -6.61 -12.78 -26.16
C THR A 685 -7.56 -11.64 -26.52
N LEU A 686 -6.99 -10.54 -26.99
CA LEU A 686 -7.66 -9.39 -27.59
C LEU A 686 -7.88 -9.66 -29.08
N TYR A 687 -9.12 -9.48 -29.55
CA TYR A 687 -9.48 -9.65 -30.96
C TYR A 687 -9.93 -8.33 -31.61
N PRO A 688 -9.74 -8.15 -32.93
CA PRO A 688 -10.23 -6.99 -33.65
C PRO A 688 -11.72 -6.72 -33.42
N GLY A 689 -12.05 -5.48 -33.09
CA GLY A 689 -13.43 -5.04 -32.84
C GLY A 689 -13.93 -5.24 -31.40
N ASP A 690 -13.13 -5.80 -30.50
CA ASP A 690 -13.49 -5.92 -29.08
C ASP A 690 -13.81 -4.55 -28.44
N GLY A 691 -14.87 -4.49 -27.64
CA GLY A 691 -15.34 -3.25 -27.00
C GLY A 691 -14.70 -2.92 -25.65
N THR A 692 -13.82 -3.80 -25.16
CA THR A 692 -13.16 -3.69 -23.85
C THR A 692 -11.77 -4.30 -23.94
N ILE A 693 -10.80 -3.70 -23.23
CA ILE A 693 -9.42 -4.21 -23.16
C ILE A 693 -9.20 -4.78 -21.75
N SER A 694 -8.71 -6.00 -21.68
CA SER A 694 -8.37 -6.69 -20.43
C SER A 694 -7.17 -6.04 -19.75
N ASP A 695 -6.94 -6.35 -18.46
CA ASP A 695 -5.67 -5.96 -17.83
C ASP A 695 -4.49 -6.70 -18.45
N VAL A 696 -3.29 -6.19 -18.23
CA VAL A 696 -2.05 -6.87 -18.62
C VAL A 696 -1.52 -7.65 -17.43
N ARG A 697 -1.07 -8.89 -17.64
CA ARG A 697 -0.34 -9.68 -16.64
C ARG A 697 0.94 -10.23 -17.24
N GLN A 698 1.97 -10.38 -16.41
CA GLN A 698 3.18 -11.07 -16.81
C GLN A 698 2.92 -12.55 -17.05
N PHE A 699 3.52 -13.07 -18.13
CA PHE A 699 3.45 -14.47 -18.50
C PHE A 699 4.76 -14.92 -19.14
N LEU A 700 4.93 -16.24 -19.20
CA LEU A 700 5.98 -16.97 -19.89
C LEU A 700 5.30 -17.87 -20.93
N ALA A 701 5.94 -18.09 -22.07
CA ALA A 701 5.45 -18.95 -23.13
C ALA A 701 6.61 -19.68 -23.82
N ASP A 702 6.44 -20.97 -24.04
CA ASP A 702 7.42 -21.81 -24.77
C ASP A 702 7.10 -21.92 -26.27
N GLY A 703 6.00 -21.28 -26.71
CA GLY A 703 5.47 -21.36 -28.06
C GLY A 703 4.27 -22.29 -28.21
N GLU A 704 4.04 -23.20 -27.25
CA GLU A 704 2.88 -24.11 -27.22
C GLU A 704 1.94 -23.80 -26.06
N GLN A 705 2.50 -23.48 -24.90
CA GLN A 705 1.81 -23.25 -23.63
C GLN A 705 2.14 -21.88 -23.06
N VAL A 706 1.24 -21.38 -22.22
CA VAL A 706 1.37 -20.07 -21.57
C VAL A 706 1.14 -20.21 -20.07
N TRP A 707 2.11 -19.76 -19.29
CA TRP A 707 2.07 -19.70 -17.84
C TRP A 707 2.03 -18.26 -17.39
N ARG A 708 1.00 -17.85 -16.67
CA ARG A 708 0.88 -16.48 -16.13
C ARG A 708 1.12 -16.43 -14.63
N VAL A 709 1.55 -15.26 -14.17
CA VAL A 709 1.62 -14.95 -12.73
C VAL A 709 0.20 -14.80 -12.16
N PRO A 710 -0.12 -15.40 -10.99
CA PRO A 710 -1.43 -15.28 -10.35
C PRO A 710 -1.87 -13.85 -10.01
N SER A 711 -3.19 -13.67 -9.90
CA SER A 711 -3.83 -12.39 -9.56
C SER A 711 -3.48 -11.92 -8.14
N GLY A 712 -3.23 -10.62 -7.95
CA GLY A 712 -3.01 -10.03 -6.61
C GLY A 712 -1.55 -9.83 -6.20
N TYR A 713 -0.61 -10.31 -7.02
CA TYR A 713 0.83 -10.22 -6.76
C TYR A 713 1.56 -9.14 -7.58
N MET A 714 0.82 -8.20 -8.19
CA MET A 714 1.37 -7.16 -9.05
C MET A 714 1.06 -5.77 -8.45
N SER A 715 2.08 -5.08 -7.93
CA SER A 715 1.96 -3.66 -7.55
C SER A 715 2.43 -2.78 -8.71
N LEU A 716 1.65 -1.73 -9.04
CA LEU A 716 2.00 -0.71 -10.03
C LEU A 716 3.05 0.29 -9.52
N TYR A 717 3.38 0.26 -8.23
CA TYR A 717 4.39 1.10 -7.60
C TYR A 717 5.45 0.19 -6.97
N GLY A 718 6.63 0.18 -7.59
CA GLY A 718 7.78 -0.64 -7.26
C GLY A 718 8.18 -0.55 -5.79
N GLY A 719 7.67 -1.48 -4.99
CA GLY A 719 8.11 -1.75 -3.62
C GLY A 719 8.49 -3.21 -3.52
N ASP A 720 9.42 -3.57 -2.64
CA ASP A 720 10.00 -4.93 -2.54
C ASP A 720 8.98 -6.06 -2.21
N LYS A 721 7.68 -5.75 -2.07
CA LYS A 721 6.57 -6.73 -2.22
C LYS A 721 6.51 -7.37 -3.62
N ASP A 722 7.37 -6.93 -4.53
CA ASP A 722 7.44 -7.31 -5.94
C ASP A 722 8.35 -8.53 -6.26
N LEU A 723 9.05 -9.06 -5.27
CA LEU A 723 9.70 -10.36 -5.38
C LEU A 723 8.64 -11.45 -5.12
N LEU A 724 7.91 -11.83 -6.16
CA LEU A 724 7.10 -13.06 -6.14
C LEU A 724 7.95 -14.18 -5.55
N ASP A 725 7.59 -14.66 -4.37
CA ASP A 725 8.35 -15.70 -3.70
C ASP A 725 8.31 -17.00 -4.53
N GLY A 726 9.30 -17.88 -4.31
CA GLY A 726 9.40 -19.16 -5.02
C GLY A 726 8.25 -20.14 -4.70
N SER A 727 7.31 -19.79 -3.82
CA SER A 727 6.13 -20.61 -3.50
C SER A 727 4.99 -20.42 -4.50
N VAL A 728 5.05 -19.37 -5.32
CA VAL A 728 4.04 -19.07 -6.34
C VAL A 728 4.08 -20.12 -7.45
N GLN A 729 3.01 -20.91 -7.55
CA GLN A 729 2.73 -21.73 -8.71
C GLN A 729 2.18 -20.86 -9.83
N LEU A 730 2.74 -20.98 -11.05
CA LEU A 730 2.20 -20.26 -12.20
C LEU A 730 0.91 -20.92 -12.69
N GLU A 731 0.00 -20.11 -13.20
CA GLU A 731 -1.26 -20.58 -13.77
C GLU A 731 -1.04 -20.94 -15.25
N LEU A 732 -1.25 -22.20 -15.64
CA LEU A 732 -1.32 -22.60 -17.05
C LEU A 732 -2.66 -22.12 -17.63
N VAL A 733 -2.63 -21.40 -18.75
CA VAL A 733 -3.79 -20.66 -19.26
C VAL A 733 -4.22 -21.12 -20.64
N ASP A 734 -5.54 -21.27 -20.83
CA ASP A 734 -6.15 -21.26 -22.16
C ASP A 734 -6.24 -19.80 -22.67
N THR A 735 -5.42 -19.45 -23.66
CA THR A 735 -5.25 -18.06 -24.12
C THR A 735 -6.55 -17.41 -24.62
N ASP A 736 -7.42 -18.20 -25.26
CA ASP A 736 -8.68 -17.72 -25.84
C ASP A 736 -9.70 -17.32 -24.78
N SER A 737 -9.93 -18.16 -23.77
CA SER A 737 -10.89 -17.90 -22.72
C SER A 737 -10.30 -17.15 -21.51
N GLY A 738 -8.98 -17.16 -21.35
CA GLY A 738 -8.26 -16.63 -20.19
C GLY A 738 -8.40 -17.47 -18.93
N ARG A 739 -8.98 -18.68 -19.05
CA ARG A 739 -9.21 -19.59 -17.91
C ARG A 739 -7.94 -20.33 -17.56
N THR A 740 -7.67 -20.44 -16.27
CA THR A 740 -6.66 -21.34 -15.72
C THR A 740 -7.08 -22.79 -15.99
N ILE A 741 -6.24 -23.54 -16.69
CA ILE A 741 -6.44 -24.95 -17.05
C ILE A 741 -5.50 -25.88 -16.26
N GLY A 742 -4.53 -25.32 -15.54
CA GLY A 742 -3.63 -26.05 -14.64
C GLY A 742 -2.77 -25.09 -13.83
N GLU A 743 -1.94 -25.63 -12.94
CA GLU A 743 -0.95 -24.90 -12.15
C GLU A 743 0.38 -25.67 -12.19
N GLY A 744 1.50 -24.96 -12.29
CA GLY A 744 2.82 -25.59 -12.30
C GLY A 744 3.95 -24.65 -12.73
N ILE A 745 5.17 -25.17 -12.64
CA ILE A 745 6.40 -24.50 -13.08
C ILE A 745 6.67 -24.92 -14.54
N PRO A 746 7.06 -23.99 -15.44
CA PRO A 746 7.38 -24.37 -16.81
C PRO A 746 8.64 -25.26 -16.85
N PRO A 747 8.74 -26.24 -17.78
CA PRO A 747 9.78 -27.28 -17.73
C PRO A 747 11.22 -26.77 -17.63
N TRP A 748 11.55 -25.68 -18.34
CA TRP A 748 12.90 -25.09 -18.30
C TRP A 748 13.27 -24.51 -16.92
N PHE A 749 12.27 -24.17 -16.11
CA PHE A 749 12.46 -23.66 -14.75
C PHE A 749 12.51 -24.77 -13.69
N GLU A 750 12.21 -26.02 -14.05
CA GLU A 750 12.24 -27.19 -13.14
C GLU A 750 13.66 -27.70 -12.84
N GLU A 751 14.70 -27.14 -13.48
CA GLU A 751 16.09 -27.48 -13.15
C GLU A 751 16.38 -27.27 -11.66
N GLN A 752 17.17 -28.15 -11.06
CA GLN A 752 17.55 -28.07 -9.65
C GLN A 752 18.18 -26.72 -9.31
N LEU A 753 17.53 -25.97 -8.42
CA LEU A 753 18.02 -24.71 -7.90
C LEU A 753 19.08 -24.95 -6.80
N PRO A 754 19.98 -23.99 -6.54
CA PRO A 754 20.77 -23.98 -5.32
C PRO A 754 19.87 -24.07 -4.08
N ASP A 755 20.41 -24.61 -2.98
CA ASP A 755 19.68 -24.73 -1.71
C ASP A 755 19.14 -23.35 -1.29
N ASP A 756 17.86 -23.32 -0.87
CA ASP A 756 17.12 -22.13 -0.42
C ASP A 756 17.00 -20.99 -1.46
N ALA A 757 17.34 -21.22 -2.73
CA ALA A 757 17.15 -20.23 -3.78
C ALA A 757 15.69 -20.13 -4.23
N THR A 758 15.25 -18.91 -4.54
CA THR A 758 13.88 -18.63 -5.00
C THR A 758 13.89 -17.98 -6.39
N ILE A 759 13.05 -18.47 -7.29
CA ILE A 759 12.86 -17.86 -8.62
C ILE A 759 12.11 -16.54 -8.47
N LEU A 760 12.61 -15.50 -9.13
CA LEU A 760 11.96 -14.19 -9.19
C LEU A 760 11.17 -14.09 -10.48
N TRP A 761 9.93 -14.59 -10.46
CA TRP A 761 9.09 -14.65 -11.66
C TRP A 761 8.96 -13.31 -12.38
N ARG A 762 8.95 -12.20 -11.62
CA ARG A 762 8.88 -10.85 -12.17
C ARG A 762 10.04 -10.47 -13.09
N HIS A 763 11.23 -11.01 -12.82
CA HIS A 763 12.45 -10.72 -13.57
C HIS A 763 12.79 -11.82 -14.58
N CYS A 764 11.95 -12.86 -14.69
CA CYS A 764 12.11 -13.92 -15.67
C CYS A 764 11.38 -13.56 -16.97
N GLN A 765 11.96 -13.98 -18.10
CA GLN A 765 11.34 -13.90 -19.42
C GLN A 765 11.56 -15.23 -20.13
N TRP A 766 10.55 -15.72 -20.84
CA TRP A 766 10.68 -16.86 -21.74
C TRP A 766 9.56 -16.77 -22.75
N LEU A 767 9.89 -16.47 -24.01
CA LEU A 767 8.91 -16.15 -25.04
C LEU A 767 9.41 -16.58 -26.43
N PRO A 768 8.51 -17.00 -27.33
CA PRO A 768 8.83 -17.16 -28.74
C PRO A 768 9.04 -15.79 -29.41
N VAL A 769 10.09 -15.69 -30.22
CA VAL A 769 10.44 -14.48 -30.98
C VAL A 769 10.66 -14.82 -32.47
N PRO A 770 9.59 -15.20 -33.19
CA PRO A 770 9.73 -15.62 -34.58
C PRO A 770 10.35 -14.51 -35.44
N GLY A 771 11.34 -14.87 -36.26
CA GLY A 771 12.01 -13.97 -37.21
C GLY A 771 13.22 -13.20 -36.65
N LEU A 772 13.50 -13.26 -35.35
CA LEU A 772 14.64 -12.57 -34.72
C LEU A 772 15.89 -13.46 -34.57
N GLU A 773 16.39 -14.01 -35.68
CA GLU A 773 17.50 -14.98 -35.71
C GLU A 773 18.85 -14.43 -35.22
N GLN A 774 19.02 -13.11 -35.15
CA GLN A 774 20.28 -12.42 -34.81
C GLN A 774 20.15 -11.56 -33.53
N SER A 775 19.32 -11.97 -32.58
CA SER A 775 19.12 -11.21 -31.33
C SER A 775 20.37 -11.27 -30.43
N ALA A 776 20.83 -10.11 -29.96
CA ALA A 776 21.93 -10.01 -28.99
C ALA A 776 21.55 -10.55 -27.57
N LEU A 777 20.27 -10.83 -27.34
CA LEU A 777 19.75 -11.32 -26.07
C LEU A 777 19.86 -12.84 -25.88
N GLY A 778 20.34 -13.58 -26.88
CA GLY A 778 20.53 -15.02 -26.80
C GLY A 778 19.30 -15.80 -27.24
N LEU A 779 19.40 -16.48 -28.38
CA LEU A 779 18.31 -17.20 -29.01
C LEU A 779 18.58 -18.71 -29.00
N VAL A 780 17.60 -19.51 -28.55
CA VAL A 780 17.63 -20.97 -28.69
C VAL A 780 16.27 -21.42 -29.23
N ASP A 781 16.29 -22.16 -30.33
CA ASP A 781 15.10 -22.73 -30.98
C ASP A 781 13.95 -21.73 -31.22
N GLY A 782 14.28 -20.48 -31.59
CA GLY A 782 13.30 -19.44 -31.88
C GLY A 782 12.67 -18.78 -30.64
N THR A 783 13.19 -19.08 -29.45
CA THR A 783 12.79 -18.45 -28.18
C THR A 783 13.93 -17.60 -27.61
N VAL A 784 13.58 -16.59 -26.81
CA VAL A 784 14.50 -15.86 -25.94
C VAL A 784 14.00 -15.98 -24.52
N GLY A 785 14.92 -16.12 -23.57
CA GLY A 785 14.55 -16.15 -22.17
C GLY A 785 15.72 -16.23 -21.22
N TRP A 786 15.42 -15.93 -19.97
CA TRP A 786 16.32 -16.06 -18.85
C TRP A 786 15.53 -16.30 -17.56
N ARG A 787 16.21 -16.94 -16.61
CA ARG A 787 15.74 -17.16 -15.25
C ARG A 787 16.57 -16.31 -14.31
N VAL A 788 15.89 -15.62 -13.41
CA VAL A 788 16.51 -14.88 -12.32
C VAL A 788 16.14 -15.53 -10.99
N ILE A 789 17.15 -15.75 -10.15
CA ILE A 789 16.97 -16.32 -8.81
C ILE A 789 17.58 -15.41 -7.76
N ARG A 790 16.97 -15.41 -6.58
CA ARG A 790 17.57 -14.91 -5.33
C ARG A 790 18.15 -16.09 -4.58
N GLU A 791 19.42 -16.01 -4.21
CA GLU A 791 20.12 -16.99 -3.39
C GLU A 791 19.98 -16.68 -1.89
N ALA A 792 20.32 -17.64 -1.03
CA ALA A 792 20.18 -17.53 0.43
C ALA A 792 20.99 -16.37 1.06
N ASP A 793 22.06 -15.92 0.39
CA ASP A 793 22.93 -14.83 0.85
C ASP A 793 22.51 -13.43 0.34
N ASP A 794 21.30 -13.30 -0.22
CA ASP A 794 20.77 -12.14 -0.97
C ASP A 794 21.47 -11.87 -2.33
N SER A 795 22.32 -12.77 -2.83
CA SER A 795 22.84 -12.64 -4.20
C SER A 795 21.75 -12.88 -5.22
N PHE A 796 21.88 -12.24 -6.39
CA PHE A 796 20.98 -12.49 -7.52
C PHE A 796 21.75 -13.05 -8.71
N SER A 797 21.22 -14.13 -9.28
CA SER A 797 21.84 -14.83 -10.40
C SER A 797 20.88 -14.87 -11.58
N ILE A 798 21.38 -14.55 -12.78
CA ILE A 798 20.67 -14.68 -14.05
C ILE A 798 21.29 -15.81 -14.87
N ARG A 799 20.44 -16.59 -15.54
CA ARG A 799 20.86 -17.59 -16.53
C ARG A 799 19.98 -17.51 -17.76
N GLY A 800 20.59 -17.33 -18.92
CA GLY A 800 19.92 -17.34 -20.22
C GLY A 800 19.65 -18.76 -20.70
N ILE A 801 18.65 -18.91 -21.57
CA ILE A 801 18.38 -20.19 -22.26
C ILE A 801 19.55 -20.66 -23.13
N ASP A 802 20.41 -19.74 -23.55
CA ASP A 802 21.64 -19.98 -24.31
C ASP A 802 22.86 -20.37 -23.45
N GLY A 803 22.66 -20.47 -22.13
CA GLY A 803 23.68 -20.91 -21.17
C GLY A 803 24.54 -19.78 -20.59
N ARG A 804 24.43 -18.53 -21.06
CA ARG A 804 25.11 -17.40 -20.39
C ARG A 804 24.58 -17.24 -18.97
N SER A 805 25.45 -16.92 -18.03
CA SER A 805 25.05 -16.74 -16.63
C SER A 805 25.93 -15.74 -15.91
N TYR A 806 25.33 -14.93 -15.05
CA TYR A 806 26.04 -13.97 -14.22
C TYR A 806 25.43 -13.89 -12.83
N ARG A 807 26.26 -13.60 -11.83
CA ARG A 807 25.86 -13.46 -10.43
C ARG A 807 26.29 -12.11 -9.90
N PHE A 808 25.33 -11.35 -9.40
CA PHE A 808 25.58 -10.20 -8.53
C PHE A 808 25.70 -10.71 -7.10
N ALA A 809 26.94 -10.84 -6.60
CA ALA A 809 27.15 -11.26 -5.23
C ALA A 809 26.81 -10.10 -4.29
N ALA A 810 26.02 -10.39 -3.25
CA ALA A 810 25.59 -9.34 -2.35
C ALA A 810 26.72 -8.73 -1.50
N ALA A 811 27.90 -9.36 -1.47
CA ALA A 811 29.12 -8.83 -0.87
C ALA A 811 29.77 -7.71 -1.69
N ASP A 812 29.52 -7.64 -3.00
CA ASP A 812 30.08 -6.62 -3.90
C ASP A 812 29.36 -5.26 -3.76
N PHE A 813 28.19 -5.28 -3.10
CA PHE A 813 27.32 -4.11 -2.90
C PHE A 813 27.06 -3.84 -1.41
N PRO A 814 28.10 -3.72 -0.56
CA PRO A 814 27.93 -3.64 0.88
C PRO A 814 27.21 -2.36 1.34
N PHE A 815 27.23 -1.30 0.54
CA PHE A 815 26.64 0.00 0.83
C PHE A 815 25.46 0.38 -0.07
N GLU A 816 24.99 -0.54 -0.91
CA GLU A 816 23.80 -0.33 -1.71
C GLU A 816 22.57 -0.82 -0.96
N TRP A 817 21.44 -0.12 -1.11
CA TRP A 817 20.17 -0.44 -0.44
C TRP A 817 19.77 -1.93 -0.61
N ARG A 818 20.01 -2.46 -1.80
CA ARG A 818 19.89 -3.89 -2.11
C ARG A 818 20.85 -4.25 -3.22
N THR A 819 21.12 -5.55 -3.35
CA THR A 819 21.87 -6.09 -4.47
C THR A 819 21.09 -5.83 -5.78
N PRO A 820 21.75 -5.38 -6.87
CA PRO A 820 21.10 -5.19 -8.16
C PRO A 820 20.48 -6.50 -8.64
N VAL A 821 19.27 -6.43 -9.20
CA VAL A 821 18.62 -7.61 -9.80
C VAL A 821 18.94 -7.60 -11.29
N PRO A 822 19.57 -8.65 -11.84
CA PRO A 822 19.83 -8.74 -13.26
C PRO A 822 18.51 -8.87 -14.03
N GLU A 823 18.35 -8.12 -15.11
CA GLU A 823 17.15 -8.15 -15.94
C GLU A 823 17.39 -8.73 -17.33
N MET A 824 18.61 -8.67 -17.87
CA MET A 824 18.91 -9.16 -19.23
C MET A 824 20.42 -9.22 -19.51
N MET A 825 20.80 -9.96 -20.56
CA MET A 825 22.20 -10.12 -21.00
C MET A 825 22.38 -9.90 -22.50
N PHE A 826 23.31 -9.02 -22.88
CA PHE A 826 23.69 -8.73 -24.26
C PHE A 826 25.09 -9.25 -24.55
N GLU A 827 25.33 -9.83 -25.71
CA GLU A 827 26.71 -10.07 -26.15
C GLU A 827 27.57 -8.79 -26.00
N GLN A 828 28.86 -8.93 -25.67
CA GLN A 828 29.79 -7.80 -25.72
C GLN A 828 30.42 -7.79 -27.13
N PRO A 829 30.19 -6.74 -27.95
CA PRO A 829 30.70 -6.69 -29.32
C PRO A 829 32.20 -6.92 -29.39
N ALA A 830 32.63 -7.90 -30.20
CA ALA A 830 34.01 -8.37 -30.33
C ALA A 830 34.76 -8.66 -29.01
N GLY A 831 34.04 -9.00 -27.94
CA GLY A 831 34.58 -9.33 -26.62
C GLY A 831 34.42 -10.81 -26.26
N ASP A 832 35.06 -11.22 -25.16
CA ASP A 832 34.98 -12.59 -24.63
C ASP A 832 33.81 -12.77 -23.61
N GLY A 833 33.07 -11.70 -23.34
CA GLY A 833 32.00 -11.65 -22.34
C GLY A 833 30.67 -11.13 -22.87
N PHE A 834 29.88 -10.58 -21.96
CA PHE A 834 28.56 -10.02 -22.23
C PHE A 834 28.27 -8.86 -21.27
N TRP A 835 27.29 -8.03 -21.58
CA TRP A 835 26.78 -6.99 -20.69
C TRP A 835 25.54 -7.48 -19.98
N VAL A 836 25.45 -7.19 -18.69
CA VAL A 836 24.29 -7.45 -17.85
C VAL A 836 23.61 -6.12 -17.56
N ILE A 837 22.34 -6.00 -17.91
CA ILE A 837 21.54 -4.85 -17.48
C ILE A 837 20.81 -5.24 -16.20
N ALA A 838 20.95 -4.42 -15.16
CA ALA A 838 20.25 -4.59 -13.90
C ALA A 838 19.11 -3.57 -13.75
N ASP A 839 18.16 -3.85 -12.86
CA ASP A 839 16.96 -3.08 -12.56
C ASP A 839 17.17 -1.63 -12.05
N LEU A 840 18.39 -1.30 -11.65
CA LEU A 840 18.83 0.08 -11.39
C LEU A 840 19.26 0.81 -12.68
N TYR A 841 19.04 0.19 -13.84
CA TYR A 841 19.47 0.62 -15.17
C TYR A 841 20.99 0.64 -15.35
N ASP A 842 21.69 -0.19 -14.61
CA ASP A 842 23.15 -0.30 -14.70
C ASP A 842 23.55 -1.26 -15.80
N VAL A 843 24.62 -0.93 -16.51
CA VAL A 843 25.19 -1.77 -17.56
C VAL A 843 26.53 -2.26 -17.06
N VAL A 844 26.61 -3.56 -16.74
CA VAL A 844 27.77 -4.19 -16.11
C VAL A 844 28.40 -5.16 -17.10
N GLU A 845 29.71 -5.06 -17.32
CA GLU A 845 30.42 -6.05 -18.13
C GLU A 845 30.75 -7.31 -17.33
N SER A 846 30.58 -8.49 -17.93
CA SER A 846 30.57 -9.77 -17.21
C SER A 846 31.95 -10.27 -16.79
N CYS A 847 33.03 -9.77 -17.39
CA CYS A 847 34.38 -10.32 -17.22
C CYS A 847 35.06 -9.76 -15.96
N GLY A 848 34.91 -8.47 -15.71
CA GLY A 848 35.43 -7.76 -14.53
C GLY A 848 34.37 -7.26 -13.56
N GLY A 849 33.09 -7.35 -13.92
CA GLY A 849 31.97 -6.88 -13.08
C GLY A 849 31.89 -5.36 -12.96
N LEU A 850 32.51 -4.62 -13.88
CA LEU A 850 32.55 -3.16 -13.84
C LEU A 850 31.29 -2.54 -14.46
N CYS A 851 30.74 -1.50 -13.83
CA CYS A 851 29.61 -0.75 -14.35
C CYS A 851 30.10 0.28 -15.37
N ILE A 852 29.92 -0.02 -16.66
CA ILE A 852 30.44 0.77 -17.79
C ILE A 852 29.52 1.94 -18.16
N ASP A 853 28.22 1.86 -17.88
CA ASP A 853 27.27 2.95 -18.15
C ASP A 853 25.95 2.81 -17.35
N SER A 854 25.07 3.80 -17.43
CA SER A 854 23.71 3.76 -16.83
C SER A 854 22.62 4.27 -17.77
N LEU A 855 21.54 3.48 -17.93
CA LEU A 855 20.38 3.87 -18.73
C LEU A 855 19.48 4.92 -18.05
N ARG A 856 19.75 5.33 -16.80
CA ARG A 856 18.94 6.34 -16.06
C ARG A 856 18.97 7.74 -16.66
N ARG A 857 19.99 8.08 -17.46
CA ARG A 857 20.19 9.46 -17.96
C ARG A 857 19.12 9.93 -18.98
N THR A 858 18.10 9.10 -19.27
CA THR A 858 17.08 9.26 -20.32
C THR A 858 15.87 10.15 -20.00
N ARG A 859 15.81 10.86 -18.86
CA ARG A 859 14.66 11.77 -18.60
C ARG A 859 14.97 13.26 -18.46
N ALA A 860 16.24 13.62 -18.35
CA ALA A 860 16.68 15.01 -18.32
C ALA A 860 18.20 15.06 -18.37
N GLY A 861 18.82 14.54 -19.43
CA GLY A 861 20.23 14.85 -19.67
C GLY A 861 20.38 16.37 -19.57
N GLY A 862 21.02 16.84 -18.49
CA GLY A 862 21.24 18.27 -18.32
C GLY A 862 21.92 18.82 -19.56
N ALA A 863 21.77 20.11 -19.86
CA ALA A 863 22.34 20.74 -21.06
C ALA A 863 23.84 20.47 -21.28
N GLU A 864 24.54 20.00 -20.24
CA GLU A 864 25.95 19.61 -20.23
C GLU A 864 26.28 18.18 -20.72
N PHE A 865 25.32 17.26 -20.85
CA PHE A 865 25.58 15.89 -21.32
C PHE A 865 25.19 15.73 -22.80
N LEU A 866 25.87 14.80 -23.48
CA LEU A 866 25.46 14.35 -24.81
C LEU A 866 24.36 13.29 -24.67
N PRO A 867 23.28 13.38 -25.47
CA PRO A 867 22.23 12.36 -25.47
C PRO A 867 22.78 11.03 -26.01
N TYR A 868 22.09 9.93 -25.75
CA TYR A 868 22.30 8.67 -26.47
C TYR A 868 20.95 8.09 -26.87
N ASP A 869 20.96 7.21 -27.86
CA ASP A 869 19.78 6.56 -28.42
C ASP A 869 19.89 5.05 -28.21
N PHE A 870 19.69 4.61 -26.96
CA PHE A 870 19.60 3.19 -26.62
C PHE A 870 18.16 2.89 -26.18
N PRO A 871 17.49 1.88 -26.79
CA PRO A 871 16.08 1.63 -26.54
C PRO A 871 15.81 1.28 -25.08
N TYR A 872 14.77 1.91 -24.54
CA TYR A 872 14.27 1.70 -23.20
C TYR A 872 12.99 0.86 -23.30
N GLY A 873 13.15 -0.46 -23.37
CA GLY A 873 12.01 -1.38 -23.51
C GLY A 873 12.41 -2.74 -24.08
N ASP A 874 11.40 -3.51 -24.43
CA ASP A 874 11.56 -4.87 -24.98
C ASP A 874 11.94 -4.86 -26.47
N ASP A 875 12.17 -3.69 -27.08
CA ASP A 875 12.68 -3.54 -28.45
C ASP A 875 14.19 -3.77 -28.58
N ARG A 876 14.86 -4.10 -27.49
CA ARG A 876 16.30 -4.41 -27.47
C ARG A 876 16.69 -5.62 -28.32
N HIS A 877 15.74 -6.46 -28.72
CA HIS A 877 16.00 -7.57 -29.64
C HIS A 877 16.33 -7.13 -31.07
N PHE A 878 16.02 -5.89 -31.43
CA PHE A 878 16.41 -5.27 -32.71
C PHE A 878 17.84 -4.73 -32.71
N LEU A 879 18.51 -4.71 -31.56
CA LEU A 879 19.87 -4.25 -31.49
C LEU A 879 20.79 -5.17 -32.30
N ARG A 880 21.60 -4.54 -33.15
CA ARG A 880 22.64 -5.18 -33.96
C ARG A 880 23.96 -4.48 -33.71
N VAL A 881 25.04 -5.26 -33.73
CA VAL A 881 26.40 -4.73 -33.64
C VAL A 881 26.69 -3.91 -34.90
N LEU A 882 27.08 -2.66 -34.70
CA LEU A 882 27.33 -1.73 -35.81
C LEU A 882 28.64 -2.01 -36.55
N SER A 883 29.70 -2.38 -35.83
CA SER A 883 31.03 -2.58 -36.41
C SER A 883 31.91 -3.44 -35.50
N GLU A 884 31.94 -4.75 -35.77
CA GLU A 884 32.83 -5.69 -35.06
C GLU A 884 34.30 -5.24 -35.08
N THR A 885 34.77 -4.71 -36.22
CA THR A 885 36.16 -4.23 -36.35
C THR A 885 36.46 -3.06 -35.41
N SER A 886 35.52 -2.13 -35.25
CA SER A 886 35.72 -0.96 -34.40
C SER A 886 35.58 -1.34 -32.92
N SER A 887 34.63 -2.20 -32.59
CA SER A 887 34.48 -2.79 -31.26
C SER A 887 35.72 -3.56 -30.82
N ALA A 888 36.34 -4.35 -31.71
CA ALA A 888 37.58 -5.08 -31.43
C ALA A 888 38.77 -4.14 -31.13
N LYS A 889 38.81 -2.96 -31.77
CA LYS A 889 39.81 -1.93 -31.47
C LYS A 889 39.55 -1.27 -30.11
N LEU A 890 38.29 -1.01 -29.75
CA LEU A 890 37.91 -0.51 -28.44
C LEU A 890 38.36 -1.45 -27.30
N ARG A 891 38.19 -2.77 -27.46
CA ARG A 891 38.67 -3.77 -26.49
C ARG A 891 40.18 -3.67 -26.19
N ARG A 892 40.96 -3.11 -27.12
CA ARG A 892 42.43 -3.04 -27.08
C ARG A 892 42.96 -1.63 -26.91
N ILE A 893 42.11 -0.65 -26.58
CA ILE A 893 42.55 0.72 -26.39
C ILE A 893 43.57 0.79 -25.24
N ASP A 894 44.68 1.47 -25.48
CA ASP A 894 45.76 1.61 -24.50
C ASP A 894 45.58 2.86 -23.62
N ALA A 895 46.42 2.95 -22.59
CA ALA A 895 46.36 4.05 -21.63
C ALA A 895 46.68 5.41 -22.28
N ASP A 896 47.59 5.45 -23.26
CA ASP A 896 47.98 6.69 -23.95
C ASP A 896 46.82 7.22 -24.80
N ALA A 897 46.10 6.35 -25.52
CA ALA A 897 44.93 6.73 -26.29
C ALA A 897 43.79 7.21 -25.38
N ALA A 898 43.54 6.54 -24.25
CA ALA A 898 42.55 6.97 -23.26
C ALA A 898 42.91 8.34 -22.67
N ALA A 899 44.18 8.55 -22.28
CA ALA A 899 44.65 9.84 -21.77
C ALA A 899 44.50 10.98 -22.78
N ALA A 900 44.79 10.72 -24.07
CA ALA A 900 44.60 11.69 -25.14
C ALA A 900 43.12 12.03 -25.38
N LEU A 901 42.23 11.04 -25.34
CA LEU A 901 40.78 11.27 -25.42
C LEU A 901 40.28 12.11 -24.24
N LEU A 902 40.73 11.80 -23.03
CA LEU A 902 40.33 12.53 -21.83
C LEU A 902 40.84 13.98 -21.84
N GLU A 903 42.06 14.24 -22.30
CA GLU A 903 42.59 15.61 -22.46
C GLU A 903 41.70 16.45 -23.38
N LYS A 904 41.26 15.89 -24.52
CA LYS A 904 40.34 16.57 -25.43
C LYS A 904 38.94 16.72 -24.82
N ALA A 905 38.42 15.72 -24.10
CA ALA A 905 37.15 15.80 -23.40
C ALA A 905 37.15 16.90 -22.31
N ARG A 906 38.25 17.08 -21.59
CA ARG A 906 38.42 18.20 -20.64
C ARG A 906 38.34 19.55 -21.34
N ALA A 907 38.92 19.70 -22.53
CA ALA A 907 38.79 20.92 -23.32
C ALA A 907 37.32 21.19 -23.72
N VAL A 908 36.58 20.15 -24.13
CA VAL A 908 35.13 20.25 -24.40
C VAL A 908 34.37 20.69 -23.15
N ARG A 909 34.67 20.12 -21.99
CA ARG A 909 34.06 20.54 -20.72
C ARG A 909 34.35 22.00 -20.39
N GLN A 910 35.58 22.47 -20.60
CA GLN A 910 35.93 23.88 -20.38
C GLN A 910 35.15 24.81 -21.32
N GLU A 911 34.99 24.44 -22.59
CA GLU A 911 34.17 25.19 -23.54
C GLU A 911 32.69 25.20 -23.12
N ALA A 912 32.14 24.06 -22.70
CA ALA A 912 30.77 23.93 -22.20
C ALA A 912 30.47 24.79 -20.96
N LEU A 913 31.47 25.04 -20.11
CA LEU A 913 31.36 25.93 -18.96
C LEU A 913 31.38 27.42 -19.35
N GLN A 914 31.96 27.75 -20.50
CA GLN A 914 32.05 29.12 -21.02
C GLN A 914 30.84 29.48 -21.90
N ASP A 915 30.38 28.54 -22.74
CA ASP A 915 29.23 28.69 -23.62
C ASP A 915 28.36 27.41 -23.61
N ALA A 916 27.47 27.33 -22.63
CA ALA A 916 26.56 26.20 -22.45
C ALA A 916 25.59 25.99 -23.63
N GLY A 917 25.42 26.98 -24.53
CA GLY A 917 24.50 26.92 -25.66
C GLY A 917 25.08 26.31 -26.92
N HIS A 918 26.41 26.45 -27.15
CA HIS A 918 27.03 26.13 -28.45
C HIS A 918 28.26 25.21 -28.38
N TRP A 919 28.68 24.76 -27.19
CA TRP A 919 29.86 23.89 -27.04
C TRP A 919 29.85 22.59 -27.86
N ARG A 920 28.66 22.14 -28.30
CA ARG A 920 28.50 20.95 -29.16
C ARG A 920 28.97 21.17 -30.60
N GLU A 921 29.07 22.42 -31.04
CA GLU A 921 29.55 22.84 -32.37
C GLU A 921 30.92 23.54 -32.25
N GLY A 922 31.58 23.37 -31.10
CA GLY A 922 32.82 24.03 -30.73
C GLY A 922 34.07 23.36 -31.29
N GLN A 923 35.19 24.11 -31.32
CA GLN A 923 36.47 23.61 -31.82
C GLN A 923 37.00 22.44 -30.98
N ALA A 924 36.74 22.42 -29.67
CA ALA A 924 37.17 21.31 -28.82
C ALA A 924 36.39 20.03 -29.15
N MET A 925 35.10 20.14 -29.48
CA MET A 925 34.26 19.00 -29.87
C MET A 925 34.76 18.41 -31.19
N ASP A 926 35.02 19.24 -32.20
CA ASP A 926 35.58 18.82 -33.48
C ASP A 926 36.93 18.09 -33.31
N ALA A 927 37.78 18.60 -32.41
CA ALA A 927 39.08 18.01 -32.12
C ALA A 927 38.95 16.63 -31.45
N LEU A 928 38.01 16.47 -30.51
CA LEU A 928 37.72 15.20 -29.85
C LEU A 928 37.16 14.17 -30.84
N GLN A 929 36.16 14.55 -31.65
CA GLN A 929 35.61 13.69 -32.71
C GLN A 929 36.68 13.27 -33.72
N SER A 930 37.54 14.20 -34.14
CA SER A 930 38.65 13.93 -35.06
C SER A 930 39.68 12.97 -34.47
N LEU A 931 39.93 13.03 -33.15
CA LEU A 931 40.79 12.07 -32.48
C LEU A 931 40.15 10.68 -32.46
N VAL A 932 38.86 10.56 -32.11
CA VAL A 932 38.14 9.29 -32.14
C VAL A 932 38.17 8.67 -33.53
N ARG A 933 37.92 9.44 -34.60
CA ARG A 933 38.00 8.95 -35.99
C ARG A 933 39.39 8.51 -36.41
N ARG A 934 40.45 9.07 -35.84
CA ARG A 934 41.83 8.59 -36.10
C ARG A 934 42.12 7.28 -35.39
N LEU A 935 41.63 7.12 -34.16
CA LEU A 935 41.78 5.88 -33.38
C LEU A 935 40.90 4.75 -33.96
N LEU A 936 39.72 5.11 -34.46
CA LEU A 936 38.73 4.19 -35.05
C LEU A 936 38.32 4.65 -36.47
N PRO A 937 39.18 4.44 -37.49
CA PRO A 937 38.91 4.93 -38.86
C PRO A 937 37.67 4.35 -39.54
N GLU A 938 37.20 3.19 -39.06
CA GLU A 938 36.06 2.45 -39.62
C GLU A 938 34.80 2.59 -38.74
N ALA A 939 34.86 3.40 -37.68
CA ALA A 939 33.71 3.57 -36.78
C ALA A 939 32.58 4.36 -37.46
N PRO A 940 31.35 3.85 -37.43
CA PRO A 940 30.16 4.64 -37.79
C PRO A 940 30.00 5.86 -36.90
N ASP A 941 29.27 6.87 -37.37
CA ASP A 941 29.10 8.15 -36.66
C ASP A 941 28.46 7.99 -35.28
N SER A 942 27.53 7.06 -35.11
CA SER A 942 26.92 6.72 -33.82
C SER A 942 27.94 6.16 -32.82
N LEU A 943 28.84 5.28 -33.27
CA LEU A 943 29.90 4.74 -32.41
C LEU A 943 30.92 5.82 -32.05
N VAL A 944 31.28 6.69 -33.00
CA VAL A 944 32.10 7.88 -32.71
C VAL A 944 31.45 8.72 -31.63
N HIS A 945 30.14 9.00 -31.77
CA HIS A 945 29.36 9.74 -30.78
C HIS A 945 29.37 9.07 -29.40
N GLY A 946 29.22 7.75 -29.31
CA GLY A 946 29.26 7.02 -28.03
C GLY A 946 30.59 7.15 -27.30
N VAL A 947 31.71 7.02 -28.01
CA VAL A 947 33.05 7.21 -27.42
C VAL A 947 33.24 8.66 -26.94
N VAL A 948 32.80 9.64 -27.73
CA VAL A 948 32.83 11.06 -27.36
C VAL A 948 31.97 11.32 -26.13
N ARG A 949 30.76 10.77 -26.08
CA ARG A 949 29.82 10.88 -24.95
C ARG A 949 30.45 10.34 -23.68
N VAL A 950 31.02 9.14 -23.71
CA VAL A 950 31.64 8.50 -22.54
C VAL A 950 32.81 9.33 -22.03
N ALA A 951 33.72 9.76 -22.92
CA ALA A 951 34.86 10.60 -22.55
C ALA A 951 34.43 11.96 -21.96
N HIS A 952 33.47 12.64 -22.60
CA HIS A 952 32.93 13.92 -22.12
C HIS A 952 32.20 13.77 -20.78
N THR A 953 31.40 12.70 -20.61
CA THR A 953 30.69 12.42 -19.37
C THR A 953 31.67 12.24 -18.21
N LEU A 954 32.76 11.50 -18.41
CA LEU A 954 33.79 11.35 -17.40
C LEU A 954 34.43 12.70 -17.03
N ALA A 955 34.75 13.54 -18.03
CA ALA A 955 35.28 14.88 -17.79
C ALA A 955 34.31 15.80 -17.02
N VAL A 956 33.00 15.66 -17.24
CA VAL A 956 31.98 16.37 -16.45
C VAL A 956 32.01 15.94 -14.98
N PHE A 957 32.06 14.63 -14.71
CA PHE A 957 32.10 14.11 -13.33
C PHE A 957 33.44 14.39 -12.64
N GLU A 958 34.56 14.39 -13.37
CA GLU A 958 35.85 14.82 -12.87
C GLU A 958 35.84 16.30 -12.42
N ASP A 959 35.36 17.22 -13.27
CA ASP A 959 35.23 18.65 -12.90
C ASP A 959 34.29 18.83 -11.69
N ARG A 960 33.19 18.07 -11.65
CA ARG A 960 32.24 18.04 -10.53
C ARG A 960 32.87 17.59 -9.21
N LEU A 961 33.71 16.54 -9.26
CA LEU A 961 34.43 16.04 -8.10
C LEU A 961 35.47 17.05 -7.62
N VAL A 962 36.28 17.60 -8.53
CA VAL A 962 37.30 18.64 -8.22
C VAL A 962 36.67 19.84 -7.54
N ARG A 963 35.50 20.31 -8.02
CA ARG A 963 34.77 21.42 -7.39
C ARG A 963 34.20 21.06 -6.01
N ALA A 964 33.75 19.82 -5.82
CA ALA A 964 33.19 19.38 -4.55
C ALA A 964 34.26 19.30 -3.45
N VAL A 965 35.45 18.81 -3.79
CA VAL A 965 36.59 18.72 -2.85
C VAL A 965 37.20 20.10 -2.55
N GLY A 966 37.15 21.02 -3.52
CA GLY A 966 37.63 22.39 -3.38
C GLY A 966 39.15 22.50 -3.45
N THR A 967 39.63 23.44 -4.26
CA THR A 967 41.05 23.82 -4.31
C THR A 967 41.46 24.36 -2.92
N PRO A 968 42.59 23.94 -2.33
CA PRO A 968 43.00 24.23 -0.94
C PRO A 968 43.10 25.71 -0.50
N GLN A 969 42.72 26.69 -1.31
CA GLN A 969 42.97 28.12 -1.07
C GLN A 969 41.73 28.97 -0.73
N GLN A 970 40.50 28.47 -0.80
CA GLN A 970 39.30 29.32 -0.53
C GLN A 970 38.59 29.07 0.81
N ASN A 971 38.89 27.98 1.52
CA ASN A 971 38.25 27.69 2.83
C ASN A 971 38.98 28.32 4.04
N ALA A 972 39.89 29.26 3.80
CA ALA A 972 40.50 30.09 4.83
C ALA A 972 40.13 31.57 4.58
N SER A 973 38.84 31.90 4.68
CA SER A 973 38.35 33.28 4.81
C SER A 973 37.25 33.35 5.86
#